data_AF-A0A5C7GMM4-F1
#
_entry.id   AF-A0A5C7GMM4-F1
#
_cell.length_a   1.000
_cell.length_b   1.000
_cell.length_c   1.000
_cell.angle_alpha   90.00
_cell.angle_beta   90.00
_cell.angle_gamma   90.00
#
_symmetry.space_group_name_H-M   'P 1'
#
loop_
_entity.id
_entity.type
_entity.pdbx_description
1 polymer ?
#
loop_
_entity_poly.entity_id
_entity_poly.type
_entity_poly.pdbx_seq_one_letter_code
_entity_poly.pdbx_strand_id
1 'polypeptide(L)'
;MKKKYITVNLILRNLFLMIVLCYSNLMSAQVVLENEVKITDLGLHFDGSKVGSTASNTGDSAPYDYFFGRNISAHGDCIKTYGNFVFMTWYRGGKADRHVMLTRYNTLTGTMATIEFPHRHTGYQNQYWIGESHNTIAIGVSPLDGTIHLLYDMHAYSASRPSNGSLANDYFRYSYSVKDAASLPDADFTLDKFVQNGTGGYKHLRMPGTAAQSEFVSLTYPRFFQNDGGELFMLMREGGNNNGMYKFIRYDTNTGDWGNFTDFNRLNARSQPGIDYNWGLYGDMKYVNGKFRIGFQRRSQNNDDKYLYQNGVYYAYSDDQTAATGWKNYKEEPFSLPLWDADFIKVMEPGDYVQTTQKDKVYIVGGFDWTVTENEDVHIISQVKDNEYNVTKNLHTYKPAGSTEFITSEDFAGGAALYTSGNSIFLIGLTSSKRIFIEKAEGGTNNFTRVYEATSGKTFDHGVVHIENGKVYYYLMEKKTGNAQPLYLQIIDLDIVPVDPKGPNNFTIQAKGETCEDMNNGKLIINGAATHNYLATINGVNYDFNKNKTIEGLSPGTYDLCIDVVGENFSHCYEITIEEALTLTGKISVSKQSAQVSVDSGEAPYTVVKNGQKLFETYQSNFSIAVNHGDNIQISSKEACQGEMLKTINLLENVKAYPNPTSGLFELYIPNSIETIHLEVYNIHSQLIVDKTFSVQAGKVQLNLEDKPKGVYFVKVNSKKPVFVKVIKK
;
A
#
# COMPACT_ATOMS: atom_id res chain seq x y z
N MET A 1 52.40 11.23 64.63
CA MET A 1 51.95 11.59 63.28
C MET A 1 51.27 10.39 62.63
N LYS A 2 49.94 10.26 62.79
CA LYS A 2 49.15 9.10 62.31
C LYS A 2 48.22 9.55 61.16
N LYS A 3 48.28 8.77 60.08
CA LYS A 3 47.73 9.02 58.75
C LYS A 3 46.20 8.83 58.68
N LYS A 4 45.57 9.67 57.85
CA LYS A 4 44.19 9.56 57.34
C LYS A 4 44.00 8.26 56.56
N TYR A 5 43.01 7.44 56.96
CA TYR A 5 42.50 6.30 56.18
C TYR A 5 41.02 6.02 56.52
N ILE A 6 40.12 7.00 56.45
CA ILE A 6 38.67 6.75 56.57
C ILE A 6 37.90 7.77 55.73
N THR A 7 37.95 7.67 54.39
CA THR A 7 37.00 8.37 53.50
C THR A 7 36.94 7.78 52.08
N VAL A 8 36.93 6.46 51.94
CA VAL A 8 36.71 5.81 50.62
C VAL A 8 35.54 4.83 50.65
N ASN A 9 35.25 4.19 51.79
CA ASN A 9 34.18 3.20 51.90
C ASN A 9 32.74 3.75 51.97
N LEU A 10 32.55 5.04 52.25
CA LEU A 10 31.19 5.62 52.31
C LEU A 10 30.69 6.12 50.93
N ILE A 11 31.61 6.53 50.06
CA ILE A 11 31.28 7.01 48.71
C ILE A 11 30.99 5.83 47.78
N LEU A 12 31.74 4.73 47.87
CA LEU A 12 31.47 3.51 47.09
C LEU A 12 30.15 2.83 47.48
N ARG A 13 29.74 2.88 48.75
CA ARG A 13 28.48 2.25 49.20
C ARG A 13 27.25 3.04 48.75
N ASN A 14 27.34 4.37 48.67
CA ASN A 14 26.27 5.22 48.17
C ASN A 14 26.22 5.26 46.63
N LEU A 15 27.36 5.10 45.93
CA LEU A 15 27.39 4.97 44.47
C LEU A 15 26.80 3.61 44.02
N PHE A 16 27.03 2.54 44.78
CA PHE A 16 26.42 1.23 44.51
C PHE A 16 24.92 1.21 44.80
N LEU A 17 24.45 1.94 45.82
CA LEU A 17 23.02 2.09 46.10
C LEU A 17 22.30 2.95 45.04
N MET A 18 22.97 3.96 44.47
CA MET A 18 22.43 4.75 43.35
C MET A 18 22.45 4.00 42.02
N ILE A 19 23.44 3.13 41.77
CA ILE A 19 23.46 2.27 40.58
C ILE A 19 22.39 1.17 40.67
N VAL A 20 22.09 0.67 41.87
CA VAL A 20 20.99 -0.31 42.09
C VAL A 20 19.60 0.34 42.05
N LEU A 21 19.47 1.64 42.37
CA LEU A 21 18.22 2.41 42.22
C LEU A 21 18.01 3.03 40.83
N CYS A 22 19.03 3.06 39.97
CA CYS A 22 18.92 3.39 38.54
C CYS A 22 18.62 2.16 37.65
N TYR A 23 18.52 0.95 38.22
CA TYR A 23 17.68 -0.10 37.63
C TYR A 23 16.22 0.18 37.97
N SER A 24 15.75 1.37 37.59
CA SER A 24 14.33 1.58 37.37
C SER A 24 13.90 0.55 36.34
N ASN A 25 12.97 -0.33 36.74
CA ASN A 25 12.36 -1.35 35.92
C ASN A 25 12.22 -0.88 34.47
N LEU A 26 13.11 -1.35 33.59
CA LEU A 26 12.74 -1.57 32.19
C LEU A 26 11.75 -2.74 32.24
N MET A 27 10.51 -2.45 32.62
CA MET A 27 9.43 -3.33 32.23
C MET A 27 9.37 -3.21 30.72
N SER A 28 10.03 -4.14 30.02
CA SER A 28 9.66 -4.39 28.63
C SER A 28 8.17 -4.65 28.67
N ALA A 29 7.41 -3.79 28.00
CA ALA A 29 5.99 -3.99 27.88
C ALA A 29 5.75 -5.36 27.19
N GLN A 30 4.69 -6.03 27.60
CA GLN A 30 4.49 -7.46 27.35
C GLN A 30 3.09 -7.66 26.78
N VAL A 31 3.00 -8.42 25.69
CA VAL A 31 1.74 -8.91 25.13
C VAL A 31 0.90 -9.52 26.24
N VAL A 32 -0.32 -9.02 26.44
CA VAL A 32 -1.13 -9.36 27.62
C VAL A 32 -2.57 -9.67 27.22
N LEU A 33 -3.13 -10.72 27.83
CA LEU A 33 -4.57 -11.01 27.75
C LEU A 33 -5.31 -9.97 28.58
N GLU A 34 -6.08 -9.09 27.92
CA GLU A 34 -6.88 -8.06 28.58
C GLU A 34 -8.21 -8.63 29.08
N ASN A 35 -8.87 -9.44 28.26
CA ASN A 35 -10.19 -9.94 28.58
C ASN A 35 -10.46 -11.32 27.97
N GLU A 36 -11.25 -12.13 28.67
CA GLU A 36 -11.84 -13.38 28.17
C GLU A 36 -13.35 -13.34 28.42
N VAL A 37 -14.12 -13.22 27.34
CA VAL A 37 -15.57 -13.03 27.37
C VAL A 37 -16.23 -14.30 26.87
N LYS A 38 -17.11 -14.90 27.67
CA LYS A 38 -17.97 -15.99 27.17
C LYS A 38 -19.09 -15.39 26.32
N ILE A 39 -19.20 -15.83 25.07
CA ILE A 39 -20.22 -15.37 24.13
C ILE A 39 -21.50 -16.19 24.26
N THR A 40 -21.36 -17.52 24.32
CA THR A 40 -22.49 -18.46 24.43
C THR A 40 -21.99 -19.81 24.93
N ASP A 41 -22.87 -20.64 25.48
CA ASP A 41 -22.59 -22.06 25.77
C ASP A 41 -23.03 -22.98 24.61
N LEU A 42 -23.60 -22.42 23.54
CA LEU A 42 -24.33 -23.13 22.50
C LEU A 42 -23.75 -22.94 21.09
N GLY A 43 -22.44 -22.91 20.88
CA GLY A 43 -21.85 -22.94 19.53
C GLY A 43 -22.01 -24.31 18.86
N LEU A 44 -22.49 -24.37 17.62
CA LEU A 44 -22.63 -25.62 16.87
C LEU A 44 -21.26 -26.17 16.47
N HIS A 45 -21.06 -27.46 16.73
CA HIS A 45 -19.88 -28.24 16.33
C HIS A 45 -20.31 -29.63 15.85
N PHE A 46 -19.61 -30.22 14.89
CA PHE A 46 -19.94 -31.57 14.43
C PHE A 46 -19.18 -32.63 15.24
N ASP A 47 -19.88 -33.27 16.18
CA ASP A 47 -19.31 -34.22 17.13
C ASP A 47 -19.38 -35.68 16.68
N GLY A 48 -20.04 -35.97 15.55
CA GLY A 48 -20.16 -37.32 14.98
C GLY A 48 -18.93 -37.79 14.20
N SER A 49 -19.18 -38.63 13.20
CA SER A 49 -18.16 -39.23 12.32
C SER A 49 -18.11 -38.55 10.96
N LYS A 50 -16.96 -38.65 10.29
CA LYS A 50 -16.87 -38.27 8.88
C LYS A 50 -17.62 -39.31 8.04
N VAL A 51 -18.59 -38.88 7.23
CA VAL A 51 -19.47 -39.76 6.44
C VAL A 51 -19.51 -39.37 4.96
N GLY A 52 -19.98 -40.30 4.12
CA GLY A 52 -20.22 -40.06 2.70
C GLY A 52 -21.56 -39.36 2.42
N SER A 53 -21.80 -39.03 1.15
CA SER A 53 -22.97 -38.25 0.71
C SER A 53 -24.30 -39.00 0.81
N THR A 54 -24.25 -40.32 1.02
CA THR A 54 -25.41 -41.23 1.12
C THR A 54 -25.73 -41.65 2.55
N ALA A 55 -25.11 -41.01 3.55
CA ALA A 55 -25.35 -41.33 4.96
C ALA A 55 -26.83 -41.12 5.32
N SER A 56 -27.43 -42.08 6.00
CA SER A 56 -28.82 -42.00 6.47
C SER A 56 -28.96 -40.99 7.62
N ASN A 57 -30.16 -40.41 7.75
CA ASN A 57 -30.47 -39.58 8.90
C ASN A 57 -30.56 -40.43 10.18
N THR A 58 -29.58 -40.27 11.06
CA THR A 58 -29.49 -40.98 12.35
C THR A 58 -30.35 -40.38 13.46
N GLY A 59 -31.15 -39.35 13.15
CA GLY A 59 -32.00 -38.64 14.09
C GLY A 59 -31.26 -37.56 14.88
N ASP A 60 -32.04 -36.69 15.51
CA ASP A 60 -31.57 -35.46 16.15
C ASP A 60 -30.82 -35.69 17.48
N SER A 61 -31.04 -36.85 18.13
CA SER A 61 -30.35 -37.24 19.37
C SER A 61 -29.00 -37.92 19.14
N ALA A 62 -28.70 -38.33 17.90
CA ALA A 62 -27.42 -38.93 17.55
C ALA A 62 -26.33 -37.85 17.42
N PRO A 63 -25.04 -38.23 17.57
CA PRO A 63 -23.93 -37.35 17.19
C PRO A 63 -24.11 -36.78 15.77
N TYR A 64 -23.57 -35.60 15.56
CA TYR A 64 -23.73 -34.87 14.31
C TYR A 64 -22.59 -35.23 13.35
N ASP A 65 -22.85 -36.22 12.49
CA ASP A 65 -21.94 -36.63 11.43
C ASP A 65 -21.65 -35.48 10.46
N TYR A 66 -20.52 -35.53 9.74
CA TYR A 66 -20.07 -34.46 8.85
C TYR A 66 -19.40 -34.98 7.59
N PHE A 67 -19.41 -34.20 6.50
CA PHE A 67 -18.79 -34.61 5.23
C PHE A 67 -17.32 -34.17 5.12
N PHE A 68 -17.00 -32.95 5.57
CA PHE A 68 -15.68 -32.34 5.42
C PHE A 68 -14.92 -32.25 6.75
N GLY A 69 -14.96 -31.09 7.41
CA GLY A 69 -14.41 -30.85 8.74
C GLY A 69 -15.50 -30.74 9.81
N ARG A 70 -15.08 -30.60 11.07
CA ARG A 70 -15.98 -30.49 12.23
C ARG A 70 -16.43 -29.06 12.56
N ASN A 71 -15.72 -28.08 12.04
CA ASN A 71 -15.80 -26.68 12.49
C ASN A 71 -16.80 -25.91 11.64
N ILE A 72 -17.65 -25.10 12.27
CA ILE A 72 -18.68 -24.30 11.58
C ILE A 72 -19.05 -23.01 12.33
N SER A 73 -18.96 -22.99 13.66
CA SER A 73 -19.00 -21.77 14.49
C SER A 73 -17.58 -21.36 14.86
N ALA A 74 -17.31 -20.07 15.05
CA ALA A 74 -15.94 -19.55 15.18
C ALA A 74 -15.03 -20.03 14.02
N HIS A 75 -15.57 -19.98 12.80
CA HIS A 75 -14.95 -20.45 11.56
C HIS A 75 -15.36 -19.57 10.38
N GLY A 76 -14.42 -19.31 9.46
CA GLY A 76 -14.61 -18.38 8.35
C GLY A 76 -14.55 -16.91 8.79
N ASP A 77 -15.09 -16.00 7.98
CA ASP A 77 -15.05 -14.55 8.22
C ASP A 77 -16.12 -14.08 9.22
N CYS A 78 -16.08 -14.64 10.44
CA CYS A 78 -17.18 -14.61 11.40
C CYS A 78 -17.02 -13.59 12.54
N ILE A 79 -16.02 -12.71 12.48
CA ILE A 79 -15.75 -11.68 13.49
C ILE A 79 -15.31 -10.38 12.84
N LYS A 80 -15.88 -9.24 13.29
CA LYS A 80 -15.47 -7.89 12.89
C LYS A 80 -15.59 -6.91 14.06
N THR A 81 -14.74 -5.90 14.08
CA THR A 81 -14.83 -4.75 15.00
C THR A 81 -15.51 -3.57 14.32
N TYR A 82 -16.25 -2.77 15.07
CA TYR A 82 -16.84 -1.50 14.62
C TYR A 82 -17.04 -0.58 15.83
N GLY A 83 -16.32 0.55 15.86
CA GLY A 83 -16.27 1.42 17.04
C GLY A 83 -15.90 0.63 18.30
N ASN A 84 -16.76 0.69 19.32
CA ASN A 84 -16.60 -0.03 20.59
C ASN A 84 -17.24 -1.43 20.60
N PHE A 85 -17.60 -1.97 19.43
CA PHE A 85 -18.29 -3.23 19.32
C PHE A 85 -17.45 -4.30 18.63
N VAL A 86 -17.62 -5.53 19.07
CA VAL A 86 -17.17 -6.74 18.37
C VAL A 86 -18.40 -7.53 17.95
N PHE A 87 -18.56 -7.73 16.65
CA PHE A 87 -19.63 -8.54 16.08
C PHE A 87 -19.11 -9.94 15.80
N MET A 88 -19.88 -10.95 16.17
CA MET A 88 -19.54 -12.36 16.02
C MET A 88 -20.74 -13.14 15.50
N THR A 89 -20.53 -13.94 14.46
CA THR A 89 -21.55 -14.83 13.90
C THR A 89 -21.26 -16.29 14.26
N TRP A 90 -22.31 -17.07 14.47
CA TRP A 90 -22.21 -18.48 14.84
C TRP A 90 -23.51 -19.21 14.54
N TYR A 91 -23.46 -20.54 14.53
CA TYR A 91 -24.66 -21.36 14.49
C TYR A 91 -25.01 -21.86 15.88
N ARG A 92 -26.28 -21.81 16.27
CA ARG A 92 -26.72 -22.33 17.56
C ARG A 92 -26.65 -23.86 17.60
N GLY A 93 -26.00 -24.35 18.64
CA GLY A 93 -25.65 -25.72 18.89
C GLY A 93 -26.83 -26.57 19.28
N GLY A 94 -26.64 -27.87 19.17
CA GLY A 94 -27.73 -28.83 19.13
C GLY A 94 -27.99 -29.21 17.69
N LYS A 95 -27.80 -30.49 17.35
CA LYS A 95 -28.04 -31.03 16.00
C LYS A 95 -29.43 -30.66 15.49
N ALA A 96 -30.44 -30.54 16.36
CA ALA A 96 -31.82 -30.17 16.04
C ALA A 96 -32.11 -28.66 16.00
N ASP A 97 -31.14 -27.77 16.23
CA ASP A 97 -31.35 -26.32 16.35
C ASP A 97 -30.73 -25.60 15.15
N ARG A 98 -29.42 -25.33 15.18
CA ARG A 98 -28.61 -24.87 14.04
C ARG A 98 -28.96 -23.48 13.51
N HIS A 99 -29.67 -22.66 14.27
CA HIS A 99 -30.04 -21.32 13.84
C HIS A 99 -28.81 -20.43 13.59
N VAL A 100 -28.86 -19.55 12.58
CA VAL A 100 -27.87 -18.49 12.39
C VAL A 100 -28.02 -17.47 13.52
N MET A 101 -26.90 -17.10 14.12
CA MET A 101 -26.83 -16.17 15.26
C MET A 101 -25.87 -15.02 14.94
N LEU A 102 -26.23 -13.82 15.39
CA LEU A 102 -25.39 -12.64 15.38
C LEU A 102 -25.31 -12.05 16.79
N THR A 103 -24.13 -12.05 17.40
CA THR A 103 -23.88 -11.41 18.68
C THR A 103 -23.07 -10.13 18.48
N ARG A 104 -23.49 -9.04 19.12
CA ARG A 104 -22.74 -7.79 19.25
C ARG A 104 -22.32 -7.62 20.70
N TYR A 105 -21.01 -7.56 20.94
CA TYR A 105 -20.40 -7.33 22.24
C TYR A 105 -19.89 -5.89 22.35
N ASN A 106 -20.27 -5.16 23.40
CA ASN A 106 -19.79 -3.82 23.70
C ASN A 106 -18.57 -3.89 24.62
N THR A 107 -17.41 -3.48 24.13
CA THR A 107 -16.13 -3.57 24.85
C THR A 107 -16.03 -2.58 26.01
N LEU A 108 -16.81 -1.50 26.02
CA LEU A 108 -16.82 -0.50 27.10
C LEU A 108 -17.72 -0.91 28.27
N THR A 109 -18.93 -1.40 27.99
CA THR A 109 -19.91 -1.75 29.03
C THR A 109 -19.83 -3.20 29.46
N GLY A 110 -19.24 -4.07 28.63
CA GLY A 110 -19.25 -5.52 28.81
C GLY A 110 -20.59 -6.18 28.46
N THR A 111 -21.57 -5.44 27.90
CA THR A 111 -22.89 -5.98 27.54
C THR A 111 -22.87 -6.66 26.17
N MET A 112 -23.83 -7.56 25.93
CA MET A 112 -24.03 -8.23 24.65
C MET A 112 -25.50 -8.23 24.25
N ALA A 113 -25.76 -8.05 22.96
CA ALA A 113 -27.06 -8.30 22.34
C ALA A 113 -26.90 -9.39 21.28
N THR A 114 -27.83 -10.36 21.23
CA THR A 114 -27.79 -11.46 20.26
C THR A 114 -29.09 -11.56 19.49
N ILE A 115 -28.99 -11.60 18.16
CA ILE A 115 -30.09 -11.79 17.23
C ILE A 115 -30.07 -13.23 16.74
N GLU A 116 -31.23 -13.90 16.84
CA GLU A 116 -31.50 -15.18 16.19
C GLU A 116 -32.15 -14.93 14.82
N PHE A 117 -31.60 -15.54 13.78
CA PHE A 117 -32.20 -15.56 12.45
C PHE A 117 -33.00 -16.85 12.24
N PRO A 118 -34.12 -16.83 11.49
CA PRO A 118 -34.92 -18.03 11.23
C PRO A 118 -34.20 -19.13 10.44
N HIS A 119 -33.13 -18.78 9.70
CA HIS A 119 -32.38 -19.74 8.91
C HIS A 119 -31.62 -20.71 9.81
N ARG A 120 -31.62 -21.99 9.43
CA ARG A 120 -30.91 -23.08 10.11
C ARG A 120 -29.93 -23.72 9.14
N HIS A 121 -28.74 -24.09 9.63
CA HIS A 121 -27.75 -24.81 8.82
C HIS A 121 -28.40 -26.01 8.10
N THR A 122 -28.22 -26.03 6.78
CA THR A 122 -28.88 -27.00 5.88
C THR A 122 -28.03 -28.23 5.58
N GLY A 123 -26.78 -28.25 6.03
CA GLY A 123 -25.92 -29.42 5.91
C GLY A 123 -25.43 -29.67 4.48
N TYR A 124 -24.78 -30.82 4.29
CA TYR A 124 -24.19 -31.19 3.03
C TYR A 124 -25.26 -31.38 1.95
N GLN A 125 -25.27 -30.51 0.94
CA GLN A 125 -26.24 -30.57 -0.17
C GLN A 125 -27.71 -30.65 0.31
N ASN A 126 -28.06 -29.81 1.30
CA ASN A 126 -29.39 -29.75 1.91
C ASN A 126 -29.80 -31.00 2.71
N GLN A 127 -28.84 -31.87 3.06
CA GLN A 127 -29.02 -32.97 4.01
C GLN A 127 -28.63 -32.49 5.41
N TYR A 128 -29.59 -31.92 6.14
CA TYR A 128 -29.29 -31.25 7.40
C TYR A 128 -28.63 -32.15 8.44
N TRP A 129 -28.80 -33.48 8.37
CA TRP A 129 -28.19 -34.43 9.31
C TRP A 129 -26.71 -34.68 9.06
N ILE A 130 -26.13 -34.15 7.98
CA ILE A 130 -24.71 -34.21 7.65
C ILE A 130 -24.12 -32.79 7.73
N GLY A 131 -23.25 -32.55 8.70
CA GLY A 131 -22.49 -31.32 8.86
C GLY A 131 -21.64 -30.97 7.63
N GLU A 132 -21.59 -29.69 7.32
CA GLU A 132 -20.90 -29.12 6.16
C GLU A 132 -20.09 -27.92 6.64
N SER A 133 -18.77 -28.07 6.73
CA SER A 133 -17.87 -27.06 7.30
C SER A 133 -17.60 -25.87 6.36
N HIS A 134 -17.94 -25.97 5.07
CA HIS A 134 -17.77 -24.87 4.11
C HIS A 134 -18.76 -23.72 4.33
N ASN A 135 -19.84 -24.01 5.05
CA ASN A 135 -21.05 -23.21 5.14
C ASN A 135 -20.98 -22.16 6.26
N THR A 136 -19.86 -21.46 6.38
CA THR A 136 -19.61 -20.44 7.41
C THR A 136 -20.60 -19.27 7.32
N ILE A 137 -20.62 -18.39 8.34
CA ILE A 137 -21.40 -17.14 8.33
C ILE A 137 -20.42 -15.97 8.28
N ALA A 138 -20.24 -15.37 7.11
CA ALA A 138 -19.44 -14.18 6.97
C ALA A 138 -20.21 -12.93 7.42
N ILE A 139 -19.51 -11.99 8.03
CA ILE A 139 -20.05 -10.70 8.45
C ILE A 139 -19.20 -9.54 7.92
N GLY A 140 -19.87 -8.55 7.34
CA GLY A 140 -19.34 -7.24 7.04
C GLY A 140 -20.14 -6.17 7.78
N VAL A 141 -19.45 -5.18 8.34
CA VAL A 141 -20.09 -3.99 8.91
C VAL A 141 -19.52 -2.79 8.14
N SER A 142 -20.39 -1.98 7.56
CA SER A 142 -19.98 -0.78 6.83
C SER A 142 -19.63 0.33 7.82
N PRO A 143 -18.39 0.85 7.83
CA PRO A 143 -18.02 1.98 8.69
C PRO A 143 -18.69 3.29 8.26
N LEU A 144 -19.15 3.37 7.01
CA LEU A 144 -19.67 4.60 6.39
C LEU A 144 -21.16 4.85 6.64
N ASP A 145 -21.97 3.81 6.84
CA ASP A 145 -23.43 3.93 7.05
C ASP A 145 -23.98 2.94 8.08
N GLY A 146 -23.11 2.22 8.81
CA GLY A 146 -23.49 1.35 9.93
C GLY A 146 -24.35 0.15 9.56
N THR A 147 -24.45 -0.21 8.27
CA THR A 147 -25.17 -1.41 7.82
C THR A 147 -24.38 -2.68 8.14
N ILE A 148 -25.10 -3.75 8.44
CA ILE A 148 -24.57 -5.09 8.72
C ILE A 148 -24.95 -6.00 7.56
N HIS A 149 -23.99 -6.77 7.07
CA HIS A 149 -24.11 -7.63 5.89
C HIS A 149 -23.70 -9.05 6.29
N LEU A 150 -24.57 -10.03 6.02
CA LEU A 150 -24.33 -11.44 6.34
C LEU A 150 -24.47 -12.31 5.09
N LEU A 151 -23.49 -13.18 4.86
CA LEU A 151 -23.55 -14.24 3.85
C LEU A 151 -23.27 -15.57 4.52
N TYR A 152 -24.11 -16.57 4.29
CA TYR A 152 -24.00 -17.80 5.08
C TYR A 152 -24.51 -19.05 4.40
N ASP A 153 -24.04 -20.19 4.89
CA ASP A 153 -24.55 -21.51 4.55
C ASP A 153 -24.46 -21.79 3.03
N MET A 154 -23.31 -21.58 2.40
CA MET A 154 -23.18 -21.72 0.94
C MET A 154 -21.96 -22.56 0.54
N HIS A 155 -22.21 -23.60 -0.25
CA HIS A 155 -21.16 -24.42 -0.87
C HIS A 155 -21.49 -24.78 -2.31
N ALA A 156 -21.25 -23.82 -3.19
CA ALA A 156 -21.44 -23.93 -4.63
C ALA A 156 -22.85 -24.40 -5.00
N TYR A 157 -23.87 -23.85 -4.34
CA TYR A 157 -25.26 -24.18 -4.63
C TYR A 157 -25.74 -23.47 -5.88
N SER A 158 -26.73 -24.06 -6.53
CA SER A 158 -27.39 -23.49 -7.70
C SER A 158 -28.83 -23.95 -7.76
N ALA A 159 -29.56 -23.49 -8.77
CA ALA A 159 -30.92 -23.96 -8.97
C ALA A 159 -31.03 -25.49 -9.18
N SER A 160 -29.95 -26.12 -9.63
CA SER A 160 -29.83 -27.55 -9.92
C SER A 160 -28.82 -28.28 -9.04
N ARG A 161 -28.30 -27.63 -7.99
CA ARG A 161 -27.35 -28.21 -7.04
C ARG A 161 -27.83 -27.97 -5.61
N PRO A 162 -28.26 -29.01 -4.88
CA PRO A 162 -28.26 -30.45 -5.24
C PRO A 162 -29.14 -30.79 -6.45
N SER A 163 -28.85 -31.93 -7.08
CA SER A 163 -29.51 -32.42 -8.30
C SER A 163 -31.04 -32.60 -8.18
N ASN A 164 -31.56 -32.69 -6.95
CA ASN A 164 -32.99 -32.75 -6.67
C ASN A 164 -33.70 -31.38 -6.70
N GLY A 165 -32.97 -30.27 -6.96
CA GLY A 165 -33.52 -28.93 -7.06
C GLY A 165 -33.98 -28.34 -5.72
N SER A 166 -33.68 -28.95 -4.58
CA SER A 166 -34.19 -28.51 -3.27
C SER A 166 -33.67 -27.15 -2.81
N LEU A 167 -32.64 -26.60 -3.46
CA LEU A 167 -32.12 -25.26 -3.25
C LEU A 167 -32.45 -24.29 -4.40
N ALA A 168 -33.43 -24.62 -5.26
CA ALA A 168 -33.79 -23.84 -6.44
C ALA A 168 -33.99 -22.33 -6.19
N ASN A 169 -34.52 -21.99 -5.02
CA ASN A 169 -34.81 -20.62 -4.59
C ASN A 169 -34.06 -20.24 -3.30
N ASP A 170 -32.96 -20.93 -2.97
CA ASP A 170 -32.22 -20.75 -1.71
C ASP A 170 -30.69 -20.98 -1.83
N TYR A 171 -30.15 -20.93 -3.05
CA TYR A 171 -28.74 -21.23 -3.33
C TYR A 171 -27.76 -20.10 -2.97
N PHE A 172 -28.27 -18.87 -2.85
CA PHE A 172 -27.53 -17.69 -2.40
C PHE A 172 -28.28 -17.08 -1.21
N ARG A 173 -27.57 -16.81 -0.12
CA ARG A 173 -28.18 -16.55 1.19
C ARG A 173 -27.57 -15.32 1.82
N TYR A 174 -28.14 -14.18 1.48
CA TYR A 174 -27.72 -12.87 1.95
C TYR A 174 -28.76 -12.26 2.90
N SER A 175 -28.33 -11.73 4.05
CA SER A 175 -29.14 -10.87 4.92
C SER A 175 -28.43 -9.54 5.13
N TYR A 176 -29.17 -8.45 5.26
CA TYR A 176 -28.60 -7.15 5.58
C TYR A 176 -29.53 -6.28 6.42
N SER A 177 -28.93 -5.34 7.15
CA SER A 177 -29.67 -4.42 8.01
C SER A 177 -30.05 -3.11 7.30
N VAL A 178 -30.96 -2.37 7.93
CA VAL A 178 -31.11 -0.93 7.68
C VAL A 178 -29.85 -0.16 8.10
N LYS A 179 -29.73 1.09 7.64
CA LYS A 179 -28.64 2.01 8.03
C LYS A 179 -28.59 2.21 9.55
N ASP A 180 -27.39 2.47 10.05
CA ASP A 180 -27.06 2.72 11.46
C ASP A 180 -27.41 1.60 12.45
N ALA A 181 -27.77 0.40 11.96
CA ALA A 181 -28.14 -0.71 12.83
C ALA A 181 -26.99 -1.17 13.74
N ALA A 182 -25.74 -1.02 13.29
CA ALA A 182 -24.55 -1.42 14.05
C ALA A 182 -24.39 -0.67 15.38
N SER A 183 -24.83 0.60 15.45
CA SER A 183 -24.62 1.48 16.61
C SER A 183 -25.86 1.64 17.51
N LEU A 184 -26.97 0.96 17.19
CA LEU A 184 -28.21 1.03 17.98
C LEU A 184 -28.00 0.65 19.46
N PRO A 185 -28.82 1.14 20.41
CA PRO A 185 -28.85 0.61 21.77
C PRO A 185 -29.10 -0.91 21.80
N ASP A 186 -28.60 -1.60 22.83
CA ASP A 186 -28.72 -3.07 22.93
C ASP A 186 -30.18 -3.57 22.88
N ALA A 187 -31.12 -2.81 23.45
CA ALA A 187 -32.54 -3.14 23.43
C ALA A 187 -33.19 -3.03 22.03
N ASP A 188 -32.61 -2.23 21.14
CA ASP A 188 -33.11 -1.98 19.78
C ASP A 188 -32.35 -2.80 18.73
N PHE A 189 -31.31 -3.53 19.14
CA PHE A 189 -30.53 -4.42 18.28
C PHE A 189 -31.26 -5.75 18.07
N THR A 190 -32.33 -5.71 17.27
CA THR A 190 -33.30 -6.79 17.08
C THR A 190 -33.46 -7.19 15.62
N LEU A 191 -34.09 -8.35 15.38
CA LEU A 191 -34.22 -8.93 14.03
C LEU A 191 -34.99 -8.02 13.04
N ASP A 192 -35.93 -7.19 13.51
CA ASP A 192 -36.68 -6.24 12.68
C ASP A 192 -35.81 -5.14 12.06
N LYS A 193 -34.54 -5.01 12.48
CA LYS A 193 -33.56 -4.15 11.82
C LYS A 193 -32.98 -4.75 10.55
N PHE A 194 -33.26 -6.03 10.26
CA PHE A 194 -32.87 -6.68 9.02
C PHE A 194 -33.97 -6.59 7.97
N VAL A 195 -33.57 -6.43 6.71
CA VAL A 195 -34.50 -6.23 5.60
C VAL A 195 -35.11 -7.57 5.19
N GLN A 196 -36.44 -7.65 5.21
CA GLN A 196 -37.17 -8.82 4.72
C GLN A 196 -37.18 -8.87 3.19
N ASN A 197 -37.16 -10.07 2.64
CA ASN A 197 -37.38 -10.34 1.22
C ASN A 197 -38.88 -10.28 0.88
N GLY A 198 -39.23 -10.42 -0.40
CA GLY A 198 -40.61 -10.36 -0.87
C GLY A 198 -41.56 -11.44 -0.33
N THR A 199 -41.05 -12.46 0.39
CA THR A 199 -41.84 -13.51 1.04
C THR A 199 -41.85 -13.40 2.57
N GLY A 200 -41.31 -12.32 3.14
CA GLY A 200 -41.25 -12.06 4.58
C GLY A 200 -40.10 -12.78 5.31
N GLY A 201 -39.24 -13.53 4.60
CA GLY A 201 -38.00 -14.10 5.13
C GLY A 201 -36.84 -13.11 5.08
N TYR A 202 -35.69 -13.45 5.65
CA TYR A 202 -34.52 -12.54 5.67
C TYR A 202 -33.43 -12.89 4.64
N LYS A 203 -33.63 -13.98 3.88
CA LYS A 203 -32.68 -14.43 2.85
C LYS A 203 -32.99 -13.81 1.49
N HIS A 204 -32.02 -13.11 0.93
CA HIS A 204 -32.07 -12.56 -0.42
C HIS A 204 -31.22 -13.44 -1.34
N LEU A 205 -31.80 -13.86 -2.47
CA LEU A 205 -31.14 -14.73 -3.47
C LEU A 205 -30.10 -13.98 -4.32
N ARG A 206 -29.96 -12.68 -4.08
CA ARG A 206 -28.94 -11.79 -4.65
C ARG A 206 -28.73 -10.62 -3.71
N MET A 207 -27.65 -9.90 -3.92
CA MET A 207 -27.45 -8.60 -3.29
C MET A 207 -28.26 -7.51 -4.03
N PRO A 208 -28.76 -6.46 -3.34
CA PRO A 208 -29.32 -5.27 -3.97
C PRO A 208 -28.38 -4.68 -5.01
N GLY A 209 -28.93 -4.02 -6.04
CA GLY A 209 -28.18 -3.49 -7.17
C GLY A 209 -28.44 -4.18 -8.51
N THR A 210 -27.48 -4.00 -9.44
CA THR A 210 -27.67 -4.29 -10.88
C THR A 210 -27.06 -5.61 -11.34
N ALA A 211 -26.24 -6.28 -10.53
CA ALA A 211 -25.62 -7.54 -10.92
C ALA A 211 -26.67 -8.59 -11.33
N ALA A 212 -26.39 -9.28 -12.44
CA ALA A 212 -27.28 -10.30 -12.97
C ALA A 212 -27.41 -11.47 -11.99
N GLN A 213 -28.61 -12.09 -11.91
CA GLN A 213 -28.85 -13.23 -11.02
C GLN A 213 -27.90 -14.40 -11.28
N SER A 214 -27.46 -14.58 -12.52
CA SER A 214 -26.47 -15.60 -12.92
C SER A 214 -25.15 -15.48 -12.19
N GLU A 215 -24.79 -14.29 -11.69
CA GLU A 215 -23.53 -14.05 -11.00
C GLU A 215 -23.51 -14.57 -9.55
N PHE A 216 -24.68 -14.87 -8.99
CA PHE A 216 -24.86 -15.31 -7.59
C PHE A 216 -24.98 -16.84 -7.47
N VAL A 217 -24.53 -17.58 -8.47
CA VAL A 217 -24.67 -19.04 -8.56
C VAL A 217 -23.32 -19.71 -8.29
N SER A 218 -23.34 -20.88 -7.65
CA SER A 218 -22.15 -21.72 -7.42
C SER A 218 -21.03 -21.06 -6.59
N LEU A 219 -21.38 -20.15 -5.70
CA LEU A 219 -20.43 -19.43 -4.85
C LEU A 219 -20.17 -20.14 -3.50
N THR A 220 -18.96 -20.01 -2.99
CA THR A 220 -18.50 -20.56 -1.69
C THR A 220 -17.53 -19.58 -1.02
N TYR A 221 -17.38 -19.71 0.31
CA TYR A 221 -16.42 -18.95 1.14
C TYR A 221 -16.60 -17.42 1.05
N PRO A 222 -17.73 -16.89 1.55
CA PRO A 222 -17.92 -15.45 1.60
C PRO A 222 -16.92 -14.79 2.54
N ARG A 223 -16.40 -13.64 2.12
CA ARG A 223 -15.48 -12.79 2.87
C ARG A 223 -15.82 -11.33 2.65
N PHE A 224 -15.77 -10.53 3.71
CA PHE A 224 -15.86 -9.09 3.66
C PHE A 224 -14.55 -8.45 4.10
N PHE A 225 -14.17 -7.39 3.40
CA PHE A 225 -13.03 -6.55 3.76
C PHE A 225 -13.30 -5.11 3.31
N GLN A 226 -12.50 -4.19 3.81
CA GLN A 226 -12.65 -2.76 3.57
C GLN A 226 -11.37 -2.21 2.96
N ASN A 227 -11.49 -1.16 2.13
CA ASN A 227 -10.33 -0.37 1.72
C ASN A 227 -10.04 0.76 2.73
N ASP A 228 -9.01 1.57 2.47
CA ASP A 228 -8.67 2.70 3.34
C ASP A 228 -9.86 3.66 3.51
N GLY A 229 -10.64 3.89 2.44
CA GLY A 229 -11.84 4.74 2.47
C GLY A 229 -13.02 4.16 3.26
N GLY A 230 -12.90 2.96 3.83
CA GLY A 230 -14.00 2.29 4.53
C GLY A 230 -15.06 1.70 3.60
N GLU A 231 -14.82 1.66 2.29
CA GLU A 231 -15.74 1.03 1.33
C GLU A 231 -15.75 -0.48 1.57
N LEU A 232 -16.94 -1.08 1.61
CA LEU A 232 -17.10 -2.50 1.88
C LEU A 232 -17.06 -3.31 0.58
N PHE A 233 -16.27 -4.37 0.58
CA PHE A 233 -16.18 -5.34 -0.52
C PHE A 233 -16.59 -6.71 -0.03
N MET A 234 -17.11 -7.52 -0.95
CA MET A 234 -17.38 -8.93 -0.74
C MET A 234 -16.64 -9.76 -1.78
N LEU A 235 -15.95 -10.81 -1.33
CA LEU A 235 -15.26 -11.79 -2.14
C LEU A 235 -15.88 -13.17 -1.95
N MET A 236 -16.03 -13.89 -3.07
CA MET A 236 -16.40 -15.31 -3.06
C MET A 236 -15.63 -16.08 -4.13
N ARG A 237 -15.60 -17.40 -3.94
CA ARG A 237 -15.02 -18.34 -4.90
C ARG A 237 -16.12 -19.02 -5.70
N GLU A 238 -15.96 -19.05 -7.01
CA GLU A 238 -16.74 -19.89 -7.92
C GLU A 238 -15.90 -21.07 -8.42
N GLY A 239 -16.53 -22.22 -8.65
CA GLY A 239 -15.84 -23.44 -9.03
C GLY A 239 -15.05 -24.07 -7.87
N GLY A 240 -14.01 -24.83 -8.18
CA GLY A 240 -13.29 -25.59 -7.16
C GLY A 240 -12.23 -26.51 -7.73
N ASN A 241 -11.63 -27.32 -6.87
CA ASN A 241 -10.60 -28.28 -7.25
C ASN A 241 -9.48 -27.64 -8.10
N ASN A 242 -9.38 -28.00 -9.38
CA ASN A 242 -8.41 -27.56 -10.36
C ASN A 242 -9.03 -26.67 -11.46
N ASN A 243 -10.21 -26.09 -11.21
CA ASN A 243 -10.87 -25.11 -12.06
C ASN A 243 -11.72 -24.17 -11.18
N GLY A 244 -11.11 -23.10 -10.69
CA GLY A 244 -11.76 -22.18 -9.75
C GLY A 244 -11.42 -20.73 -10.07
N MET A 245 -12.27 -19.81 -9.61
CA MET A 245 -12.03 -18.38 -9.72
C MET A 245 -12.44 -17.61 -8.47
N TYR A 246 -11.74 -16.51 -8.22
CA TYR A 246 -12.18 -15.50 -7.27
C TYR A 246 -12.87 -14.35 -7.99
N LYS A 247 -13.97 -13.89 -7.42
CA LYS A 247 -14.71 -12.71 -7.87
C LYS A 247 -15.13 -11.89 -6.67
N PHE A 248 -15.14 -10.58 -6.83
CA PHE A 248 -15.48 -9.64 -5.78
C PHE A 248 -16.41 -8.55 -6.28
N ILE A 249 -17.12 -7.90 -5.37
CA ILE A 249 -18.13 -6.88 -5.64
C ILE A 249 -18.06 -5.81 -4.53
N ARG A 250 -18.32 -4.56 -4.89
CA ARG A 250 -18.25 -3.39 -3.99
C ARG A 250 -19.64 -2.93 -3.58
N TYR A 251 -19.80 -2.52 -2.33
CA TYR A 251 -20.99 -1.88 -1.79
C TYR A 251 -20.92 -0.36 -1.98
N ASP A 252 -22.00 0.25 -2.45
CA ASP A 252 -22.15 1.70 -2.57
C ASP A 252 -23.09 2.22 -1.48
N THR A 253 -22.51 2.92 -0.51
CA THR A 253 -23.21 3.43 0.69
C THR A 253 -24.19 4.57 0.37
N ASN A 254 -24.01 5.25 -0.76
CA ASN A 254 -24.91 6.32 -1.19
C ASN A 254 -26.27 5.73 -1.60
N THR A 255 -26.26 4.59 -2.29
CA THR A 255 -27.46 3.94 -2.83
C THR A 255 -27.97 2.82 -1.93
N GLY A 256 -27.09 2.18 -1.15
CA GLY A 256 -27.38 0.93 -0.44
C GLY A 256 -27.35 -0.31 -1.34
N ASP A 257 -26.83 -0.17 -2.56
CA ASP A 257 -26.72 -1.23 -3.56
C ASP A 257 -25.30 -1.80 -3.64
N TRP A 258 -25.18 -3.01 -4.17
CA TRP A 258 -23.91 -3.61 -4.58
C TRP A 258 -23.72 -3.44 -6.09
N GLY A 259 -22.47 -3.24 -6.51
CA GLY A 259 -22.10 -3.00 -7.90
C GLY A 259 -22.18 -4.25 -8.81
N ASN A 260 -21.26 -4.35 -9.76
CA ASN A 260 -21.08 -5.58 -10.56
C ASN A 260 -19.88 -6.37 -10.03
N PHE A 261 -19.87 -7.68 -10.30
CA PHE A 261 -18.70 -8.50 -9.98
C PHE A 261 -17.52 -8.19 -10.88
N THR A 262 -16.34 -8.20 -10.28
CA THR A 262 -15.05 -8.21 -10.95
C THR A 262 -14.42 -9.58 -10.73
N ASP A 263 -14.03 -10.23 -11.82
CA ASP A 263 -13.35 -11.53 -11.79
C ASP A 263 -11.84 -11.30 -11.70
N PHE A 264 -11.18 -11.78 -10.65
CA PHE A 264 -9.72 -11.75 -10.57
C PHE A 264 -9.10 -12.67 -11.64
N ASN A 265 -9.63 -13.89 -11.75
CA ASN A 265 -9.28 -14.86 -12.77
C ASN A 265 -10.56 -15.50 -13.30
N ARG A 266 -10.47 -16.38 -14.31
CA ARG A 266 -11.65 -17.08 -14.83
C ARG A 266 -11.52 -18.60 -14.85
N LEU A 267 -12.68 -19.24 -14.80
CA LEU A 267 -12.83 -20.67 -15.06
C LEU A 267 -12.41 -21.01 -16.50
N ASN A 268 -12.04 -22.26 -16.71
CA ASN A 268 -11.70 -22.83 -18.02
C ASN A 268 -10.49 -22.14 -18.67
N ALA A 269 -9.46 -21.81 -17.88
CA ALA A 269 -8.26 -21.13 -18.37
C ALA A 269 -7.59 -21.81 -19.58
N ARG A 270 -7.65 -23.14 -19.66
CA ARG A 270 -7.11 -23.91 -20.81
C ARG A 270 -7.78 -23.62 -22.16
N SER A 271 -8.91 -22.90 -22.15
CA SER A 271 -9.58 -22.47 -23.37
C SER A 271 -8.86 -21.30 -24.04
N GLN A 272 -7.94 -20.65 -23.34
CA GLN A 272 -7.13 -19.56 -23.89
C GLN A 272 -5.91 -20.07 -24.65
N PRO A 273 -5.48 -19.37 -25.72
CA PRO A 273 -4.25 -19.73 -26.43
C PRO A 273 -3.02 -19.73 -25.50
N GLY A 274 -2.22 -20.79 -25.58
CA GLY A 274 -0.96 -20.90 -24.82
C GLY A 274 -1.10 -21.38 -23.37
N ILE A 275 -2.31 -21.76 -22.93
CA ILE A 275 -2.55 -22.32 -21.58
C ILE A 275 -2.97 -23.78 -21.70
N ASP A 276 -2.15 -24.68 -21.17
CA ASP A 276 -2.38 -26.13 -21.32
C ASP A 276 -3.42 -26.68 -20.33
N TYR A 277 -3.51 -26.08 -19.14
CA TYR A 277 -4.27 -26.65 -18.01
C TYR A 277 -5.22 -25.64 -17.37
N ASN A 278 -6.39 -26.13 -16.96
CA ASN A 278 -7.20 -25.39 -15.99
C ASN A 278 -6.46 -25.36 -14.65
N TRP A 279 -6.82 -24.40 -13.81
CA TRP A 279 -6.27 -24.31 -12.46
C TRP A 279 -7.28 -23.77 -11.46
N GLY A 280 -7.10 -24.14 -10.19
CA GLY A 280 -7.83 -23.62 -9.04
C GLY A 280 -6.90 -22.87 -8.09
N LEU A 281 -7.49 -22.01 -7.25
CA LEU A 281 -6.78 -21.17 -6.29
C LEU A 281 -7.09 -21.61 -4.87
N TYR A 282 -6.05 -21.68 -4.04
CA TYR A 282 -6.12 -21.97 -2.61
C TYR A 282 -5.28 -20.94 -1.86
N GLY A 283 -5.96 -19.93 -1.33
CA GLY A 283 -5.33 -18.80 -0.67
C GLY A 283 -6.38 -17.75 -0.38
N ASP A 284 -6.02 -16.48 -0.56
CA ASP A 284 -6.94 -15.38 -0.31
C ASP A 284 -6.61 -14.09 -1.05
N MET A 285 -7.62 -13.24 -1.22
CA MET A 285 -7.46 -11.82 -1.50
C MET A 285 -7.66 -11.02 -0.21
N LYS A 286 -6.70 -10.16 0.13
CA LYS A 286 -6.76 -9.29 1.31
C LYS A 286 -6.54 -7.84 0.87
N TYR A 287 -7.23 -6.92 1.54
CA TYR A 287 -6.86 -5.52 1.51
C TYR A 287 -5.89 -5.26 2.66
N VAL A 288 -4.62 -5.03 2.35
CA VAL A 288 -3.56 -4.80 3.35
C VAL A 288 -2.60 -3.74 2.85
N ASN A 289 -2.19 -2.86 3.77
CA ASN A 289 -1.33 -1.72 3.50
C ASN A 289 -1.76 -0.91 2.26
N GLY A 290 -3.00 -0.39 2.29
CA GLY A 290 -3.54 0.51 1.26
C GLY A 290 -3.82 -0.10 -0.11
N LYS A 291 -3.68 -1.43 -0.28
CA LYS A 291 -3.81 -2.09 -1.59
C LYS A 291 -4.62 -3.37 -1.51
N PHE A 292 -5.32 -3.66 -2.61
CA PHE A 292 -5.82 -4.99 -2.89
C PHE A 292 -4.66 -5.89 -3.26
N ARG A 293 -4.57 -7.05 -2.62
CA ARG A 293 -3.53 -8.02 -2.95
C ARG A 293 -4.08 -9.43 -2.86
N ILE A 294 -3.40 -10.34 -3.52
CA ILE A 294 -3.76 -11.74 -3.55
C ILE A 294 -2.52 -12.58 -3.38
N GLY A 295 -2.67 -13.65 -2.60
CA GLY A 295 -1.67 -14.68 -2.43
C GLY A 295 -2.33 -16.04 -2.38
N PHE A 296 -1.86 -16.98 -3.19
CA PHE A 296 -2.42 -18.33 -3.25
C PHE A 296 -1.41 -19.38 -3.70
N GLN A 297 -1.78 -20.65 -3.52
CA GLN A 297 -1.18 -21.79 -4.19
C GLN A 297 -2.13 -22.32 -5.26
N ARG A 298 -1.59 -22.67 -6.43
CA ARG A 298 -2.36 -23.15 -7.57
C ARG A 298 -2.59 -24.65 -7.42
N ARG A 299 -3.78 -25.14 -7.76
CA ARG A 299 -3.99 -26.57 -8.08
C ARG A 299 -4.15 -26.73 -9.57
N SER A 300 -3.14 -27.28 -10.24
CA SER A 300 -3.17 -27.54 -11.68
C SER A 300 -4.16 -28.66 -12.04
N GLN A 301 -4.69 -28.63 -13.26
CA GLN A 301 -5.40 -29.77 -13.84
C GLN A 301 -4.44 -30.87 -14.29
N ASN A 302 -3.14 -30.58 -14.43
CA ASN A 302 -2.13 -31.59 -14.73
C ASN A 302 -2.09 -32.63 -13.60
N ASN A 303 -2.35 -33.90 -13.95
CA ASN A 303 -2.25 -35.02 -13.00
C ASN A 303 -1.11 -35.96 -13.40
N ASP A 304 -0.14 -35.51 -14.19
CA ASP A 304 1.01 -36.29 -14.65
C ASP A 304 2.35 -35.74 -14.15
N ASP A 305 2.32 -34.68 -13.32
CA ASP A 305 3.51 -34.13 -12.67
C ASP A 305 3.71 -34.67 -11.24
N LYS A 306 4.72 -34.13 -10.54
CA LYS A 306 5.06 -34.54 -9.18
C LYS A 306 4.03 -34.11 -8.12
N TYR A 307 3.10 -33.21 -8.42
CA TYR A 307 2.22 -32.58 -7.43
C TYR A 307 0.89 -33.32 -7.30
N LEU A 308 0.62 -33.85 -6.10
CA LEU A 308 -0.65 -34.52 -5.81
C LEU A 308 -1.83 -33.53 -5.71
N TYR A 309 -1.58 -32.29 -5.27
CA TYR A 309 -2.60 -31.27 -5.13
C TYR A 309 -2.10 -29.89 -5.59
N GLN A 310 -1.72 -29.00 -4.66
CA GLN A 310 -1.25 -27.67 -5.02
C GLN A 310 0.23 -27.68 -5.44
N ASN A 311 0.62 -26.64 -6.17
CA ASN A 311 1.99 -26.28 -6.52
C ASN A 311 2.13 -24.75 -6.49
N GLY A 312 3.36 -24.27 -6.37
CA GLY A 312 3.71 -22.86 -6.48
C GLY A 312 3.20 -21.95 -5.34
N VAL A 313 3.81 -20.77 -5.27
CA VAL A 313 3.34 -19.62 -4.50
C VAL A 313 3.16 -18.46 -5.47
N TYR A 314 1.98 -17.85 -5.45
CA TYR A 314 1.56 -16.82 -6.39
C TYR A 314 1.17 -15.56 -5.62
N TYR A 315 1.60 -14.39 -6.09
CA TYR A 315 1.30 -13.11 -5.44
C TYR A 315 1.17 -11.97 -6.45
N ALA A 316 0.13 -11.14 -6.27
CA ALA A 316 -0.10 -9.93 -7.04
C ALA A 316 -0.77 -8.86 -6.18
N TYR A 317 -0.69 -7.61 -6.61
CA TYR A 317 -1.37 -6.49 -5.96
C TYR A 317 -1.94 -5.52 -7.00
N SER A 318 -2.85 -4.66 -6.56
CA SER A 318 -3.36 -3.54 -7.35
C SER A 318 -3.10 -2.22 -6.64
N ASP A 319 -2.60 -1.23 -7.38
CA ASP A 319 -2.48 0.16 -6.91
C ASP A 319 -3.82 0.91 -6.91
N ASP A 320 -4.87 0.32 -7.50
CA ASP A 320 -6.23 0.84 -7.52
C ASP A 320 -7.00 0.31 -6.31
N GLN A 321 -7.45 1.20 -5.43
CA GLN A 321 -8.21 0.84 -4.23
C GLN A 321 -9.64 0.34 -4.50
N THR A 322 -10.03 0.19 -5.76
CA THR A 322 -11.24 -0.53 -6.18
C THR A 322 -10.94 -1.90 -6.77
N ALA A 323 -9.65 -2.22 -6.99
CA ALA A 323 -9.16 -3.38 -7.71
C ALA A 323 -9.71 -3.56 -9.14
N ALA A 324 -10.34 -2.54 -9.71
CA ALA A 324 -10.83 -2.58 -11.09
C ALA A 324 -9.67 -2.60 -12.11
N THR A 325 -8.58 -1.90 -11.80
CA THR A 325 -7.40 -1.77 -12.66
C THR A 325 -6.10 -1.90 -11.85
N GLY A 326 -4.97 -1.45 -12.39
CA GLY A 326 -3.73 -1.25 -11.63
C GLY A 326 -3.02 -2.52 -11.12
N TRP A 327 -3.39 -3.69 -11.62
CA TRP A 327 -2.83 -4.97 -11.19
C TRP A 327 -1.39 -5.18 -11.68
N LYS A 328 -0.54 -5.65 -10.77
CA LYS A 328 0.89 -5.91 -10.98
C LYS A 328 1.31 -7.19 -10.28
N ASN A 329 2.31 -7.87 -10.83
CA ASN A 329 3.01 -8.93 -10.12
C ASN A 329 4.01 -8.34 -9.11
N TYR A 330 4.73 -9.21 -8.39
CA TYR A 330 5.70 -8.76 -7.39
C TYR A 330 6.92 -8.00 -7.95
N LYS A 331 7.17 -8.12 -9.26
CA LYS A 331 8.22 -7.41 -10.01
C LYS A 331 7.73 -6.10 -10.63
N GLU A 332 6.55 -5.65 -10.24
CA GLU A 332 5.90 -4.43 -10.75
C GLU A 332 5.47 -4.50 -12.23
N GLU A 333 5.45 -5.69 -12.82
CA GLU A 333 5.00 -5.88 -14.19
C GLU A 333 3.46 -5.85 -14.24
N PRO A 334 2.86 -4.97 -15.05
CA PRO A 334 1.41 -4.78 -15.05
C PRO A 334 0.68 -5.88 -15.83
N PHE A 335 -0.54 -6.20 -15.40
CA PHE A 335 -1.49 -7.03 -16.15
C PHE A 335 -2.92 -6.52 -15.98
N SER A 336 -3.82 -7.01 -16.83
CA SER A 336 -5.26 -6.71 -16.76
C SER A 336 -6.04 -7.92 -16.27
N LEU A 337 -7.13 -7.66 -15.56
CA LEU A 337 -8.08 -8.71 -15.20
C LEU A 337 -8.96 -9.09 -16.41
N PRO A 338 -9.39 -10.36 -16.51
CA PRO A 338 -9.05 -11.47 -15.62
C PRO A 338 -7.66 -12.06 -15.93
N LEU A 339 -6.98 -12.54 -14.89
CA LEU A 339 -5.75 -13.33 -15.01
C LEU A 339 -6.06 -14.72 -15.57
N TRP A 340 -5.37 -15.08 -16.65
CA TRP A 340 -5.53 -16.39 -17.29
C TRP A 340 -4.36 -17.34 -16.98
N ASP A 341 -3.13 -16.85 -17.13
CA ASP A 341 -1.92 -17.59 -16.81
C ASP A 341 -1.44 -17.23 -15.39
N ALA A 342 -1.59 -18.17 -14.46
CA ALA A 342 -1.13 -17.99 -13.09
C ALA A 342 0.39 -17.80 -13.00
N ASP A 343 1.17 -18.38 -13.92
CA ASP A 343 2.63 -18.34 -13.83
C ASP A 343 3.21 -16.93 -14.02
N PHE A 344 2.44 -16.00 -14.59
CA PHE A 344 2.78 -14.57 -14.66
C PHE A 344 2.99 -13.91 -13.28
N ILE A 345 2.34 -14.43 -12.24
CA ILE A 345 2.41 -13.91 -10.87
C ILE A 345 3.07 -14.89 -9.90
N LYS A 346 3.81 -15.88 -10.40
CA LYS A 346 4.50 -16.88 -9.59
C LYS A 346 5.71 -16.25 -8.90
N VAL A 347 5.81 -16.44 -7.59
CA VAL A 347 6.93 -15.99 -6.75
C VAL A 347 8.01 -17.06 -6.64
N MET A 348 7.61 -18.27 -6.27
CA MET A 348 8.52 -19.40 -6.04
C MET A 348 7.78 -20.74 -6.13
N GLU A 349 8.51 -21.85 -6.06
CA GLU A 349 7.96 -23.20 -6.12
C GLU A 349 8.36 -24.01 -4.86
N PRO A 350 7.44 -24.24 -3.90
CA PRO A 350 7.74 -25.04 -2.71
C PRO A 350 8.20 -26.45 -3.03
N GLY A 351 7.72 -27.03 -4.14
CA GLY A 351 8.11 -28.36 -4.59
C GLY A 351 9.59 -28.53 -4.93
N ASP A 352 10.34 -27.44 -5.07
CA ASP A 352 11.79 -27.50 -5.34
C ASP A 352 12.62 -27.64 -4.06
N TYR A 353 11.99 -27.49 -2.89
CA TYR A 353 12.62 -27.73 -1.59
C TYR A 353 12.58 -29.19 -1.16
N VAL A 354 11.95 -30.07 -1.94
CA VAL A 354 11.91 -31.52 -1.68
C VAL A 354 12.57 -32.30 -2.82
N GLN A 355 13.09 -33.49 -2.51
CA GLN A 355 13.92 -34.25 -3.44
C GLN A 355 13.11 -35.02 -4.48
N THR A 356 11.92 -35.50 -4.13
CA THR A 356 11.15 -36.34 -5.05
C THR A 356 10.79 -35.61 -6.34
N THR A 357 10.91 -36.34 -7.44
CA THR A 357 10.42 -35.95 -8.77
C THR A 357 9.34 -36.90 -9.29
N GLN A 358 8.96 -37.88 -8.45
CA GLN A 358 7.98 -38.90 -8.82
C GLN A 358 6.57 -38.32 -8.87
N LYS A 359 5.78 -38.85 -9.80
CA LYS A 359 4.37 -38.50 -9.96
C LYS A 359 3.61 -38.61 -8.62
N ASP A 360 2.81 -37.59 -8.31
CA ASP A 360 1.95 -37.52 -7.12
C ASP A 360 2.69 -37.62 -5.75
N LYS A 361 4.01 -37.37 -5.69
CA LYS A 361 4.80 -37.48 -4.45
C LYS A 361 5.07 -36.17 -3.72
N VAL A 362 4.82 -35.02 -4.34
CA VAL A 362 4.84 -33.71 -3.68
C VAL A 362 3.43 -33.36 -3.21
N TYR A 363 3.24 -33.27 -1.90
CA TYR A 363 1.99 -32.89 -1.27
C TYR A 363 2.07 -31.48 -0.69
N ILE A 364 1.19 -30.60 -1.16
CA ILE A 364 1.06 -29.22 -0.69
C ILE A 364 -0.42 -28.97 -0.42
N VAL A 365 -0.79 -28.97 0.86
CA VAL A 365 -2.12 -28.58 1.37
C VAL A 365 -1.95 -28.11 2.81
N GLY A 366 -2.50 -26.94 3.14
CA GLY A 366 -2.38 -26.34 4.47
C GLY A 366 -1.05 -25.61 4.67
N GLY A 367 -0.91 -24.93 5.82
CA GLY A 367 0.30 -24.17 6.16
C GLY A 367 0.61 -23.02 5.20
N PHE A 368 -0.40 -22.51 4.47
CA PHE A 368 -0.26 -21.41 3.54
C PHE A 368 -1.08 -20.21 4.00
N ASP A 369 -0.42 -19.06 4.09
CA ASP A 369 -1.04 -17.76 4.26
C ASP A 369 -0.04 -16.67 3.92
N TRP A 370 -0.49 -15.43 3.80
CA TRP A 370 0.36 -14.29 3.48
C TRP A 370 -0.15 -12.98 4.12
N THR A 371 0.75 -12.02 4.32
CA THR A 371 0.42 -10.68 4.80
C THR A 371 1.41 -9.64 4.26
N VAL A 372 1.08 -8.36 4.41
CA VAL A 372 1.97 -7.24 4.09
C VAL A 372 1.95 -6.26 5.26
N THR A 373 3.12 -5.93 5.79
CA THR A 373 3.27 -4.97 6.91
C THR A 373 2.96 -3.55 6.46
N GLU A 374 2.81 -2.62 7.40
CA GLU A 374 2.64 -1.19 7.09
C GLU A 374 3.88 -0.58 6.40
N ASN A 375 5.03 -1.24 6.53
CA ASN A 375 6.29 -0.86 5.90
C ASN A 375 6.47 -1.47 4.49
N GLU A 376 5.45 -2.09 3.90
CA GLU A 376 5.51 -2.81 2.60
C GLU A 376 6.39 -4.08 2.59
N ASP A 377 6.68 -4.67 3.76
CA ASP A 377 7.30 -6.00 3.79
C ASP A 377 6.26 -7.06 3.47
N VAL A 378 6.51 -7.86 2.42
CA VAL A 378 5.60 -8.95 2.03
C VAL A 378 6.05 -10.25 2.67
N HIS A 379 5.13 -10.99 3.28
CA HIS A 379 5.40 -12.26 3.94
C HIS A 379 4.43 -13.34 3.47
N ILE A 380 4.94 -14.51 3.16
CA ILE A 380 4.19 -15.68 2.71
C ILE A 380 4.74 -16.91 3.42
N ILE A 381 3.89 -17.69 4.08
CA ILE A 381 4.26 -19.00 4.61
C ILE A 381 3.71 -20.08 3.68
N SER A 382 4.44 -21.19 3.56
CA SER A 382 3.97 -22.37 2.85
C SER A 382 4.52 -23.65 3.49
N GLN A 383 3.88 -24.78 3.24
CA GLN A 383 4.35 -26.10 3.66
C GLN A 383 4.40 -27.04 2.45
N VAL A 384 5.46 -27.84 2.38
CA VAL A 384 5.62 -28.90 1.38
C VAL A 384 5.98 -30.21 2.07
N LYS A 385 5.33 -31.30 1.65
CA LYS A 385 5.64 -32.65 2.08
C LYS A 385 6.06 -33.52 0.91
N ASP A 386 7.21 -34.15 1.06
CA ASP A 386 7.66 -35.26 0.24
C ASP A 386 7.04 -36.56 0.78
N ASN A 387 6.11 -37.15 0.04
CA ASN A 387 5.47 -38.41 0.42
C ASN A 387 6.32 -39.65 0.10
N GLU A 388 7.35 -39.53 -0.75
CA GLU A 388 8.27 -40.62 -1.02
C GLU A 388 9.22 -40.81 0.17
N TYR A 389 9.80 -39.72 0.67
CA TYR A 389 10.78 -39.76 1.77
C TYR A 389 10.19 -39.39 3.14
N ASN A 390 8.89 -39.06 3.20
CA ASN A 390 8.18 -38.62 4.40
C ASN A 390 8.85 -37.42 5.10
N VAL A 391 9.33 -36.46 4.31
CA VAL A 391 9.96 -35.22 4.78
C VAL A 391 8.96 -34.07 4.64
N THR A 392 8.77 -33.29 5.70
CA THR A 392 7.95 -32.07 5.65
C THR A 392 8.83 -30.86 5.89
N LYS A 393 8.70 -29.83 5.06
CA LYS A 393 9.40 -28.56 5.20
C LYS A 393 8.37 -27.44 5.30
N ASN A 394 8.59 -26.55 6.26
CA ASN A 394 7.87 -25.29 6.35
C ASN A 394 8.78 -24.20 5.81
N LEU A 395 8.21 -23.32 4.99
CA LEU A 395 8.94 -22.29 4.29
C LEU A 395 8.36 -20.93 4.67
N HIS A 396 9.23 -19.98 4.96
CA HIS A 396 8.85 -18.58 5.09
C HIS A 396 9.52 -17.78 3.97
N THR A 397 8.70 -17.29 3.05
CA THR A 397 9.08 -16.50 1.88
C THR A 397 8.71 -15.05 2.13
N TYR A 398 9.70 -14.16 2.21
CA TYR A 398 9.48 -12.75 2.53
C TYR A 398 10.29 -11.83 1.63
N LYS A 399 9.76 -10.64 1.36
CA LYS A 399 10.39 -9.58 0.57
C LYS A 399 10.40 -8.31 1.41
N PRO A 400 11.56 -7.95 1.99
CA PRO A 400 11.69 -6.71 2.73
C PRO A 400 11.38 -5.49 1.84
N ALA A 401 10.90 -4.42 2.45
CA ALA A 401 10.68 -3.15 1.79
C ALA A 401 11.92 -2.70 0.99
N GLY A 402 11.72 -2.21 -0.23
CA GLY A 402 12.80 -1.80 -1.14
C GLY A 402 13.62 -2.93 -1.78
N SER A 403 13.42 -4.20 -1.39
CA SER A 403 14.03 -5.34 -2.09
C SER A 403 13.29 -5.66 -3.38
N THR A 404 13.97 -6.15 -4.42
CA THR A 404 13.35 -6.54 -5.70
C THR A 404 12.89 -8.00 -5.72
N GLU A 405 13.52 -8.86 -4.93
CA GLU A 405 13.26 -10.31 -4.93
C GLU A 405 12.85 -10.82 -3.55
N PHE A 406 12.17 -11.96 -3.53
CA PHE A 406 11.83 -12.68 -2.31
C PHE A 406 13.00 -13.52 -1.80
N ILE A 407 13.11 -13.62 -0.48
CA ILE A 407 13.99 -14.52 0.26
C ILE A 407 13.13 -15.65 0.81
N THR A 408 13.57 -16.90 0.68
CA THR A 408 12.88 -18.05 1.30
C THR A 408 13.79 -18.73 2.30
N SER A 409 13.30 -18.88 3.53
CA SER A 409 13.95 -19.60 4.62
C SER A 409 13.29 -20.96 4.86
N GLU A 410 14.11 -22.00 5.03
CA GLU A 410 13.69 -23.31 5.54
C GLU A 410 13.78 -23.40 7.07
N ASP A 411 14.45 -22.44 7.72
CA ASP A 411 14.54 -22.33 9.18
C ASP A 411 13.27 -21.66 9.71
N PHE A 412 12.16 -22.38 9.58
CA PHE A 412 10.84 -21.90 9.97
C PHE A 412 10.05 -23.03 10.64
N ALA A 413 9.52 -22.78 11.83
CA ALA A 413 8.80 -23.80 12.60
C ALA A 413 7.44 -24.18 11.97
N GLY A 414 6.90 -23.34 11.08
CA GLY A 414 5.58 -23.50 10.48
C GLY A 414 4.50 -22.69 11.21
N GLY A 415 3.44 -22.38 10.47
CA GLY A 415 2.30 -21.63 10.98
C GLY A 415 1.06 -21.93 10.15
N ALA A 416 -0.12 -21.62 10.70
CA ALA A 416 -1.39 -21.79 9.97
C ALA A 416 -1.83 -20.51 9.25
N ALA A 417 -1.52 -19.35 9.83
CA ALA A 417 -1.89 -18.03 9.33
C ALA A 417 -0.86 -16.98 9.76
N LEU A 418 -0.69 -15.95 8.94
CA LEU A 418 0.15 -14.79 9.21
C LEU A 418 -0.74 -13.58 9.47
N TYR A 419 -0.37 -12.80 10.47
CA TYR A 419 -1.01 -11.54 10.78
C TYR A 419 0.02 -10.42 10.90
N THR A 420 -0.43 -9.18 10.87
CA THR A 420 0.45 -8.01 11.02
C THR A 420 -0.27 -6.89 11.74
N SER A 421 0.51 -6.06 12.43
CA SER A 421 0.09 -4.77 12.97
C SER A 421 1.34 -3.92 13.13
N GLY A 422 1.31 -2.68 12.63
CA GLY A 422 2.51 -1.86 12.50
C GLY A 422 3.58 -2.54 11.65
N ASN A 423 4.83 -2.49 12.13
CA ASN A 423 6.00 -3.10 11.48
C ASN A 423 6.26 -4.54 11.92
N SER A 424 5.35 -5.17 12.65
CA SER A 424 5.52 -6.53 13.16
C SER A 424 4.63 -7.53 12.42
N ILE A 425 5.12 -8.75 12.29
CA ILE A 425 4.34 -9.91 11.85
C ILE A 425 4.14 -10.87 13.02
N PHE A 426 3.03 -11.60 12.97
CA PHE A 426 2.61 -12.47 14.04
C PHE A 426 2.18 -13.83 13.52
N LEU A 427 2.56 -14.89 14.26
CA LEU A 427 1.90 -16.18 14.21
C LEU A 427 1.06 -16.33 15.46
N ILE A 428 -0.25 -16.46 15.26
CA ILE A 428 -1.22 -16.59 16.34
C ILE A 428 -1.97 -17.89 16.14
N GLY A 429 -1.99 -18.73 17.15
CA GLY A 429 -2.55 -20.07 17.03
C GLY A 429 -2.77 -20.76 18.35
N LEU A 430 -3.01 -22.07 18.25
CA LEU A 430 -3.14 -22.96 19.40
C LEU A 430 -1.95 -23.92 19.41
N THR A 431 -1.34 -24.09 20.59
CA THR A 431 -0.30 -25.08 20.83
C THR A 431 -0.86 -26.50 20.71
N SER A 432 0.01 -27.50 20.76
CA SER A 432 -0.40 -28.91 20.85
C SER A 432 -1.26 -29.21 22.08
N SER A 433 -1.05 -28.48 23.18
CA SER A 433 -1.88 -28.53 24.39
C SER A 433 -3.18 -27.72 24.28
N LYS A 434 -3.50 -27.21 23.08
CA LYS A 434 -4.74 -26.48 22.76
C LYS A 434 -4.87 -25.17 23.53
N ARG A 435 -3.74 -24.50 23.78
CA ARG A 435 -3.66 -23.18 24.42
C ARG A 435 -3.14 -22.13 23.46
N ILE A 436 -3.50 -20.88 23.67
CA ILE A 436 -3.15 -19.80 22.75
C ILE A 436 -1.67 -19.48 22.88
N PHE A 437 -1.05 -19.21 21.73
CA PHE A 437 0.29 -18.64 21.66
C PHE A 437 0.33 -17.51 20.64
N ILE A 438 1.28 -16.61 20.83
CA ILE A 438 1.63 -15.54 19.89
C ILE A 438 3.15 -15.53 19.75
N GLU A 439 3.60 -15.67 18.50
CA GLU A 439 4.97 -15.39 18.11
C GLU A 439 5.01 -14.09 17.31
N LYS A 440 6.07 -13.30 17.51
CA LYS A 440 6.29 -12.00 16.88
C LYS A 440 7.64 -12.00 16.16
N ALA A 441 7.68 -11.39 14.99
CA ALA A 441 8.92 -11.02 14.30
C ALA A 441 8.80 -9.59 13.75
N GLU A 442 9.95 -8.97 13.48
CA GLU A 442 10.01 -7.74 12.70
C GLU A 442 9.66 -8.01 11.23
N GLY A 443 8.94 -7.09 10.59
CA GLY A 443 8.68 -7.10 9.16
C GLY A 443 9.97 -7.18 8.34
N GLY A 444 9.92 -7.89 7.22
CA GLY A 444 11.07 -8.15 6.37
C GLY A 444 12.07 -9.16 6.96
N THR A 445 11.75 -9.84 8.06
CA THR A 445 12.65 -10.82 8.70
C THR A 445 11.98 -12.18 8.92
N ASN A 446 12.76 -13.17 9.38
CA ASN A 446 12.29 -14.50 9.79
C ASN A 446 12.48 -14.76 11.31
N ASN A 447 12.68 -13.70 12.11
CA ASN A 447 13.13 -13.82 13.50
C ASN A 447 11.95 -13.96 14.48
N PHE A 448 11.17 -15.03 14.34
CA PHE A 448 10.02 -15.28 15.23
C PHE A 448 10.45 -15.61 16.65
N THR A 449 9.84 -14.94 17.62
CA THR A 449 10.03 -15.20 19.04
C THR A 449 8.69 -15.34 19.74
N ARG A 450 8.57 -16.29 20.67
CA ARG A 450 7.37 -16.47 21.49
C ARG A 450 7.24 -15.30 22.46
N VAL A 451 6.21 -14.48 22.27
CA VAL A 451 5.94 -13.29 23.09
C VAL A 451 4.77 -13.49 24.06
N TYR A 452 3.89 -14.45 23.76
CA TYR A 452 2.81 -14.85 24.66
C TYR A 452 2.49 -16.34 24.51
N GLU A 453 2.22 -16.99 25.62
CA GLU A 453 1.66 -18.34 25.67
C GLU A 453 0.80 -18.47 26.92
N ALA A 454 -0.45 -18.90 26.75
CA ALA A 454 -1.31 -19.22 27.88
C ALA A 454 -0.81 -20.50 28.55
N THR A 455 -0.42 -20.40 29.82
CA THR A 455 0.11 -21.54 30.61
C THR A 455 -0.97 -22.25 31.44
N SER A 456 -2.13 -21.62 31.61
CA SER A 456 -3.28 -22.15 32.37
C SER A 456 -4.61 -21.65 31.77
N GLY A 457 -5.74 -22.04 32.37
CA GLY A 457 -7.08 -21.66 31.90
C GLY A 457 -7.71 -22.67 30.92
N LYS A 458 -8.61 -22.20 30.06
CA LYS A 458 -9.36 -23.04 29.10
C LYS A 458 -8.47 -23.55 27.97
N THR A 459 -8.89 -24.65 27.36
CA THR A 459 -8.31 -25.15 26.11
C THR A 459 -9.33 -25.03 25.00
N PHE A 460 -8.88 -24.71 23.79
CA PHE A 460 -9.76 -24.42 22.66
C PHE A 460 -9.60 -25.46 21.56
N ASP A 461 -10.68 -25.82 20.88
CA ASP A 461 -10.63 -26.76 19.76
C ASP A 461 -10.02 -26.07 18.52
N HIS A 462 -10.59 -24.91 18.19
CA HIS A 462 -10.25 -24.02 17.09
C HIS A 462 -10.73 -22.58 17.37
N GLY A 463 -10.41 -21.66 16.46
CA GLY A 463 -10.94 -20.31 16.46
C GLY A 463 -10.51 -19.52 15.22
N VAL A 464 -10.91 -18.26 15.17
CA VAL A 464 -10.56 -17.27 14.15
C VAL A 464 -10.01 -16.02 14.82
N VAL A 465 -8.92 -15.50 14.27
CA VAL A 465 -8.27 -14.27 14.73
C VAL A 465 -8.71 -13.11 13.85
N HIS A 466 -9.08 -12.01 14.50
CA HIS A 466 -9.19 -10.68 13.89
C HIS A 466 -8.20 -9.74 14.58
N ILE A 467 -7.43 -8.97 13.82
CA ILE A 467 -6.51 -7.97 14.36
C ILE A 467 -7.04 -6.60 14.02
N GLU A 468 -7.14 -5.73 15.03
CA GLU A 468 -7.53 -4.34 14.88
C GLU A 468 -6.89 -3.52 16.00
N ASN A 469 -6.42 -2.30 15.71
CA ASN A 469 -5.93 -1.36 16.72
C ASN A 469 -4.89 -1.93 17.70
N GLY A 470 -3.93 -2.71 17.18
CA GLY A 470 -2.87 -3.32 17.99
C GLY A 470 -3.36 -4.45 18.92
N LYS A 471 -4.60 -4.94 18.74
CA LYS A 471 -5.18 -6.01 19.56
C LYS A 471 -5.57 -7.20 18.71
N VAL A 472 -5.44 -8.37 19.31
CA VAL A 472 -5.96 -9.64 18.79
C VAL A 472 -7.32 -9.89 19.41
N TYR A 473 -8.33 -10.00 18.57
CA TYR A 473 -9.66 -10.50 18.89
C TYR A 473 -9.73 -11.96 18.45
N TYR A 474 -9.43 -12.88 19.36
CA TYR A 474 -9.43 -14.31 19.09
C TYR A 474 -10.79 -14.91 19.47
N TYR A 475 -11.61 -15.20 18.46
CA TYR A 475 -12.91 -15.84 18.63
C TYR A 475 -12.77 -17.36 18.58
N LEU A 476 -13.09 -18.03 19.67
CA LEU A 476 -12.65 -19.40 19.96
C LEU A 476 -13.81 -20.30 20.39
N MET A 477 -13.73 -21.56 20.00
CA MET A 477 -14.56 -22.63 20.57
C MET A 477 -13.80 -23.37 21.65
N GLU A 478 -14.34 -23.44 22.87
CA GLU A 478 -13.76 -24.22 23.96
C GLU A 478 -13.79 -25.71 23.60
N LYS A 479 -12.70 -26.43 23.87
CA LYS A 479 -12.61 -27.87 23.61
C LYS A 479 -13.48 -28.64 24.59
N LYS A 480 -14.70 -28.99 24.18
CA LYS A 480 -15.61 -29.87 24.91
C LYS A 480 -16.13 -31.01 24.02
N THR A 481 -17.05 -31.80 24.56
CA THR A 481 -17.77 -32.84 23.84
C THR A 481 -19.18 -32.38 23.50
N GLY A 482 -19.81 -33.00 22.51
CA GLY A 482 -21.16 -32.65 22.05
C GLY A 482 -21.18 -31.64 20.90
N ASN A 483 -22.37 -31.45 20.33
CA ASN A 483 -22.63 -30.51 19.23
C ASN A 483 -23.19 -29.14 19.68
N ALA A 484 -23.11 -28.83 20.97
CA ALA A 484 -23.32 -27.51 21.53
C ALA A 484 -22.16 -27.20 22.49
N GLN A 485 -21.25 -26.33 22.07
CA GLN A 485 -20.01 -26.06 22.79
C GLN A 485 -19.84 -24.55 23.06
N PRO A 486 -19.23 -24.16 24.19
CA PRO A 486 -19.06 -22.75 24.50
C PRO A 486 -18.14 -22.02 23.51
N LEU A 487 -18.51 -20.77 23.20
CA LEU A 487 -17.71 -19.84 22.40
C LEU A 487 -17.20 -18.70 23.30
N TYR A 488 -15.96 -18.28 23.09
CA TYR A 488 -15.31 -17.19 23.82
C TYR A 488 -14.64 -16.21 22.87
N LEU A 489 -14.58 -14.96 23.29
CA LEU A 489 -13.73 -13.94 22.71
C LEU A 489 -12.59 -13.65 23.68
N GLN A 490 -11.35 -13.84 23.25
CA GLN A 490 -10.19 -13.29 23.96
C GLN A 490 -9.70 -12.02 23.28
N ILE A 491 -9.46 -10.98 24.08
CA ILE A 491 -8.87 -9.72 23.64
C ILE A 491 -7.47 -9.66 24.21
N ILE A 492 -6.46 -9.67 23.34
CA ILE A 492 -5.05 -9.68 23.72
C ILE A 492 -4.38 -8.43 23.14
N ASP A 493 -3.81 -7.60 24.00
CA ASP A 493 -3.00 -6.46 23.58
C ASP A 493 -1.65 -6.95 23.05
N LEU A 494 -1.29 -6.55 21.83
CA LEU A 494 -0.01 -6.95 21.20
C LEU A 494 1.18 -6.14 21.70
N ASP A 495 0.96 -5.24 22.66
CA ASP A 495 1.94 -4.26 23.09
C ASP A 495 2.56 -3.51 21.90
N ILE A 496 1.69 -3.18 20.96
CA ILE A 496 1.99 -2.22 19.90
C ILE A 496 1.33 -0.95 20.39
N VAL A 497 2.14 0.02 20.83
CA VAL A 497 1.64 1.34 21.21
C VAL A 497 0.81 1.85 20.04
N PRO A 498 -0.53 1.93 20.17
CA PRO A 498 -1.35 2.51 19.13
C PRO A 498 -0.87 3.95 18.97
N VAL A 499 -0.53 4.34 17.74
CA VAL A 499 -0.18 5.74 17.50
C VAL A 499 -1.46 6.53 17.78
N ASP A 500 -1.39 7.47 18.73
CA ASP A 500 -2.54 8.30 19.07
C ASP A 500 -2.90 9.15 17.85
N PRO A 501 -4.11 9.03 17.28
CA PRO A 501 -4.53 9.86 16.14
C PRO A 501 -4.57 11.36 16.49
N LYS A 502 -4.61 11.70 17.78
CA LYS A 502 -4.53 13.08 18.29
C LYS A 502 -3.10 13.51 18.61
N GLY A 503 -2.12 12.60 18.47
CA GLY A 503 -0.72 12.87 18.76
C GLY A 503 -0.18 13.99 17.86
N PRO A 504 0.60 14.94 18.40
CA PRO A 504 1.03 16.14 17.65
C PRO A 504 1.90 15.85 16.41
N ASN A 505 2.48 14.65 16.34
CA ASN A 505 3.29 14.18 15.21
C ASN A 505 2.56 13.14 14.36
N ASN A 506 1.23 13.10 14.43
CA ASN A 506 0.45 12.12 13.68
C ASN A 506 0.57 12.34 12.17
N PHE A 507 0.73 13.58 11.68
CA PHE A 507 0.82 13.86 10.25
C PHE A 507 2.18 14.38 9.82
N THR A 508 2.71 13.80 8.74
CA THR A 508 3.77 14.39 7.93
C THR A 508 3.15 14.97 6.66
N ILE A 509 3.30 16.26 6.45
CA ILE A 509 2.69 16.98 5.33
C ILE A 509 3.80 17.47 4.40
N GLN A 510 3.68 17.12 3.12
CA GLN A 510 4.58 17.56 2.07
C GLN A 510 3.80 18.33 1.00
N ALA A 511 4.14 19.61 0.84
CA ALA A 511 3.68 20.43 -0.27
C ALA A 511 4.65 20.34 -1.45
N LYS A 512 4.11 20.22 -2.66
CA LYS A 512 4.85 20.33 -3.92
C LYS A 512 4.21 21.44 -4.75
N GLY A 513 5.03 22.41 -5.14
CA GLY A 513 4.64 23.51 -6.02
C GLY A 513 4.18 23.03 -7.40
N GLU A 514 3.64 23.96 -8.18
CA GLU A 514 3.30 23.68 -9.58
C GLU A 514 4.56 23.42 -10.41
N THR A 515 4.44 22.64 -11.48
CA THR A 515 5.58 22.28 -12.32
C THR A 515 5.98 23.40 -13.29
N CYS A 516 4.99 24.14 -13.78
CA CYS A 516 5.16 25.27 -14.69
C CYS A 516 4.15 26.36 -14.32
N GLU A 517 4.49 27.60 -14.67
CA GLU A 517 3.65 28.77 -14.44
C GLU A 517 2.22 28.52 -14.97
N ASP A 518 1.23 28.87 -14.15
CA ASP A 518 -0.21 28.78 -14.41
C ASP A 518 -0.78 27.36 -14.60
N MET A 519 0.00 26.30 -14.35
CA MET A 519 -0.52 24.94 -14.49
C MET A 519 -1.45 24.54 -13.35
N ASN A 520 -1.36 25.20 -12.18
CA ASN A 520 -2.18 24.92 -11.02
C ASN A 520 -2.21 23.42 -10.65
N ASN A 521 -1.09 22.73 -10.84
CA ASN A 521 -0.95 21.28 -10.65
C ASN A 521 -0.12 20.93 -9.41
N GLY A 522 -0.03 21.88 -8.46
CA GLY A 522 0.56 21.65 -7.16
C GLY A 522 -0.14 20.51 -6.42
N LYS A 523 0.59 19.90 -5.48
CA LYS A 523 0.15 18.71 -4.76
C LYS A 523 0.45 18.82 -3.28
N LEU A 524 -0.47 18.32 -2.48
CA LEU A 524 -0.28 18.13 -1.05
C LEU A 524 -0.33 16.63 -0.74
N ILE A 525 0.69 16.13 -0.05
CA ILE A 525 0.80 14.73 0.36
C ILE A 525 0.76 14.69 1.88
N ILE A 526 -0.29 14.10 2.43
CA ILE A 526 -0.52 13.91 3.86
C ILE A 526 -0.24 12.44 4.16
N ASN A 527 0.68 12.18 5.10
CA ASN A 527 0.94 10.83 5.61
C ASN A 527 0.64 10.78 7.11
N GLY A 528 -0.31 9.92 7.50
CA GLY A 528 -0.70 9.68 8.88
C GLY A 528 0.10 8.54 9.51
N ALA A 529 0.52 8.73 10.75
CA ALA A 529 1.22 7.72 11.55
C ALA A 529 0.23 6.75 12.21
N ALA A 530 -0.94 7.23 12.64
CA ALA A 530 -2.07 6.44 13.10
C ALA A 530 -3.08 6.22 11.97
N THR A 531 -3.58 4.99 11.84
CA THR A 531 -4.73 4.69 11.00
C THR A 531 -6.01 5.04 11.76
N HIS A 532 -6.80 5.98 11.26
CA HIS A 532 -8.08 6.41 11.81
C HIS A 532 -8.87 7.17 10.75
N ASN A 533 -10.19 7.23 10.84
CA ASN A 533 -10.97 8.10 9.95
C ASN A 533 -10.60 9.57 10.19
N TYR A 534 -10.19 10.27 9.15
CA TYR A 534 -9.82 11.67 9.16
C TYR A 534 -10.56 12.45 8.08
N LEU A 535 -10.80 13.73 8.34
CA LEU A 535 -11.36 14.67 7.39
C LEU A 535 -10.37 15.83 7.20
N ALA A 536 -9.67 15.85 6.07
CA ALA A 536 -8.86 17.00 5.69
C ALA A 536 -9.74 18.07 5.04
N THR A 537 -9.68 19.29 5.55
CA THR A 537 -10.35 20.46 5.00
C THR A 537 -9.28 21.44 4.50
N ILE A 538 -9.34 21.78 3.22
CA ILE A 538 -8.48 22.78 2.59
C ILE A 538 -9.34 23.68 1.69
N ASN A 539 -9.27 24.99 1.89
CA ASN A 539 -10.14 25.98 1.21
C ASN A 539 -11.65 25.65 1.28
N GLY A 540 -12.10 25.06 2.39
CA GLY A 540 -13.50 24.65 2.59
C GLY A 540 -13.93 23.43 1.77
N VAL A 541 -13.00 22.75 1.08
CA VAL A 541 -13.23 21.46 0.43
C VAL A 541 -12.76 20.34 1.35
N ASN A 542 -13.60 19.33 1.48
CA ASN A 542 -13.40 18.21 2.38
C ASN A 542 -12.86 16.98 1.65
N TYR A 543 -11.92 16.29 2.30
CA TYR A 543 -11.26 15.11 1.79
C TYR A 543 -11.16 14.05 2.89
N ASP A 544 -11.98 12.99 2.78
CA ASP A 544 -11.89 11.84 3.68
C ASP A 544 -10.67 10.99 3.36
N PHE A 545 -10.03 10.47 4.42
CA PHE A 545 -8.95 9.50 4.35
C PHE A 545 -8.76 8.78 5.69
N ASN A 546 -8.03 7.66 5.69
CA ASN A 546 -7.84 6.83 6.89
C ASN A 546 -6.38 6.73 7.35
N LYS A 547 -5.43 6.95 6.44
CA LYS A 547 -4.00 7.02 6.79
C LYS A 547 -3.29 8.08 5.98
N ASN A 548 -3.29 7.92 4.66
CA ASN A 548 -2.60 8.84 3.75
C ASN A 548 -3.59 9.48 2.78
N LYS A 549 -3.28 10.69 2.32
CA LYS A 549 -4.05 11.40 1.28
C LYS A 549 -3.14 12.22 0.40
N THR A 550 -3.34 12.13 -0.90
CA THR A 550 -2.77 13.09 -1.85
C THR A 550 -3.90 13.95 -2.42
N ILE A 551 -3.75 15.26 -2.32
CA ILE A 551 -4.63 16.27 -2.91
C ILE A 551 -3.85 16.90 -4.07
N GLU A 552 -4.38 16.80 -5.28
CA GLU A 552 -3.74 17.32 -6.50
C GLU A 552 -4.54 18.47 -7.08
N GLY A 553 -3.92 19.25 -7.98
CA GLY A 553 -4.59 20.35 -8.68
C GLY A 553 -4.72 21.61 -7.83
N LEU A 554 -3.77 21.82 -6.92
CA LEU A 554 -3.70 23.04 -6.11
C LEU A 554 -2.94 24.12 -6.89
N SER A 555 -3.51 25.32 -6.95
CA SER A 555 -2.82 26.50 -7.45
C SER A 555 -1.70 26.93 -6.49
N PRO A 556 -0.70 27.70 -6.95
CA PRO A 556 0.24 28.33 -6.02
C PRO A 556 -0.47 29.22 -5.01
N GLY A 557 0.01 29.22 -3.78
CA GLY A 557 -0.56 30.01 -2.68
C GLY A 557 -0.45 29.35 -1.31
N THR A 558 -0.88 30.09 -0.30
CA THR A 558 -0.93 29.61 1.09
C THR A 558 -2.33 29.11 1.42
N TYR A 559 -2.41 27.96 2.08
CA TYR A 559 -3.66 27.30 2.44
C TYR A 559 -3.68 26.94 3.92
N ASP A 560 -4.86 27.08 4.53
CA ASP A 560 -5.17 26.49 5.83
C ASP A 560 -5.63 25.05 5.60
N LEU A 561 -4.86 24.09 6.10
CA LEU A 561 -5.20 22.68 6.14
C LEU A 561 -5.59 22.31 7.57
N CYS A 562 -6.84 21.91 7.80
CA CYS A 562 -7.24 21.28 9.06
C CYS A 562 -7.57 19.82 8.84
N ILE A 563 -7.09 18.94 9.71
CA ILE A 563 -7.33 17.50 9.66
C ILE A 563 -8.09 17.10 10.94
N ASP A 564 -9.38 16.88 10.81
CA ASP A 564 -10.23 16.44 11.92
C ASP A 564 -10.08 14.93 12.13
N VAL A 565 -10.06 14.51 13.40
CA VAL A 565 -10.09 13.10 13.80
C VAL A 565 -11.56 12.68 13.95
N VAL A 566 -12.12 11.96 12.97
CA VAL A 566 -13.57 11.72 12.86
C VAL A 566 -14.10 10.91 14.04
N GLY A 567 -15.09 11.44 14.76
CA GLY A 567 -15.63 10.83 15.98
C GLY A 567 -14.94 11.31 17.25
N GLU A 568 -13.83 12.05 17.12
CA GLU A 568 -13.17 12.76 18.21
C GLU A 568 -13.38 14.27 18.01
N ASN A 569 -13.52 15.04 19.10
CA ASN A 569 -13.60 16.50 19.01
C ASN A 569 -12.18 17.11 18.98
N PHE A 570 -11.39 16.77 17.96
CA PHE A 570 -9.98 17.16 17.84
C PHE A 570 -9.57 17.36 16.38
N SER A 571 -8.76 18.40 16.12
CA SER A 571 -8.29 18.76 14.78
C SER A 571 -6.82 19.18 14.79
N HIS A 572 -6.07 18.77 13.77
CA HIS A 572 -4.70 19.23 13.51
C HIS A 572 -4.71 20.25 12.37
N CYS A 573 -4.38 21.51 12.67
CA CYS A 573 -4.36 22.57 11.66
C CYS A 573 -2.94 23.04 11.34
N TYR A 574 -2.68 23.26 10.06
CA TYR A 574 -1.39 23.61 9.47
C TYR A 574 -1.60 24.73 8.46
N GLU A 575 -0.68 25.68 8.42
CA GLU A 575 -0.54 26.61 7.30
C GLU A 575 0.49 26.01 6.33
N ILE A 576 0.10 25.81 5.07
CA ILE A 576 0.94 25.21 4.04
C ILE A 576 1.08 26.16 2.86
N THR A 577 2.23 26.14 2.18
CA THR A 577 2.45 26.92 0.96
C THR A 577 2.73 25.99 -0.21
N ILE A 578 1.94 26.13 -1.27
CA ILE A 578 2.20 25.55 -2.59
C ILE A 578 2.99 26.62 -3.36
N GLU A 579 4.27 26.34 -3.60
CA GLU A 579 5.17 27.28 -4.29
C GLU A 579 4.81 27.45 -5.78
N GLU A 580 5.06 28.63 -6.32
CA GLU A 580 5.00 28.92 -7.76
C GLU A 580 6.10 28.17 -8.52
N ALA A 581 5.91 27.97 -9.83
CA ALA A 581 6.95 27.37 -10.65
C ALA A 581 8.22 28.23 -10.68
N LEU A 582 9.38 27.57 -10.65
CA LEU A 582 10.65 28.25 -10.85
C LEU A 582 10.76 28.75 -12.30
N THR A 583 11.15 30.00 -12.47
CA THR A 583 11.53 30.56 -13.78
C THR A 583 13.04 30.53 -13.95
N LEU A 584 13.52 30.25 -15.17
CA LEU A 584 14.95 30.26 -15.48
C LEU A 584 15.45 31.71 -15.55
N THR A 585 16.27 32.10 -14.57
CA THR A 585 16.88 33.44 -14.54
C THR A 585 18.38 33.33 -14.29
N GLY A 586 19.12 34.34 -14.73
CA GLY A 586 20.56 34.36 -14.58
C GLY A 586 21.22 35.42 -15.45
N LYS A 587 22.54 35.33 -15.53
CA LYS A 587 23.40 36.30 -16.20
C LYS A 587 24.45 35.62 -17.05
N ILE A 588 24.57 36.08 -18.31
CA ILE A 588 25.67 35.74 -19.21
C ILE A 588 26.56 36.98 -19.36
N SER A 589 27.77 36.92 -18.82
CA SER A 589 28.78 37.99 -18.91
C SER A 589 29.96 37.56 -19.78
N VAL A 590 30.55 38.48 -20.55
CA VAL A 590 31.59 38.13 -21.52
C VAL A 590 32.90 38.83 -21.16
N SER A 591 33.98 38.06 -21.07
CA SER A 591 35.33 38.56 -20.87
C SER A 591 36.29 37.86 -21.83
N LYS A 592 36.99 38.65 -22.66
CA LYS A 592 37.86 38.15 -23.73
C LYS A 592 37.12 37.16 -24.66
N GLN A 593 37.48 35.89 -24.67
CA GLN A 593 36.88 34.82 -25.50
C GLN A 593 36.12 33.79 -24.63
N SER A 594 35.64 34.20 -23.46
CA SER A 594 34.88 33.33 -22.55
C SER A 594 33.60 34.03 -22.09
N ALA A 595 32.48 33.32 -22.20
CA ALA A 595 31.19 33.70 -21.62
C ALA A 595 31.02 33.00 -20.27
N GLN A 596 30.92 33.77 -19.21
CA GLN A 596 30.66 33.31 -17.85
C GLN A 596 29.16 33.36 -17.60
N VAL A 597 28.59 32.18 -17.35
CA VAL A 597 27.18 31.98 -17.05
C VAL A 597 27.02 31.79 -15.55
N SER A 598 26.07 32.52 -14.97
CA SER A 598 25.58 32.33 -13.61
C SER A 598 24.07 32.17 -13.68
N VAL A 599 23.55 31.03 -13.26
CA VAL A 599 22.11 30.74 -13.18
C VAL A 599 21.65 31.01 -11.75
N ASP A 600 20.66 31.89 -11.60
CA ASP A 600 20.12 32.32 -10.31
C ASP A 600 18.90 31.49 -9.89
N SER A 601 18.06 31.07 -10.86
CA SER A 601 16.87 30.22 -10.66
C SER A 601 16.63 29.35 -11.89
N GLY A 602 15.98 28.18 -11.71
CA GLY A 602 15.69 27.17 -12.74
C GLY A 602 16.17 25.76 -12.34
N GLU A 603 15.54 24.71 -12.87
CA GLU A 603 15.85 23.32 -12.52
C GLU A 603 16.96 22.73 -13.40
N ALA A 604 17.99 22.19 -12.75
CA ALA A 604 19.09 21.47 -13.39
C ALA A 604 18.70 20.04 -13.81
N PRO A 605 19.39 19.41 -14.79
CA PRO A 605 20.55 19.92 -15.52
C PRO A 605 20.19 21.00 -16.55
N TYR A 606 21.09 21.95 -16.73
CA TYR A 606 20.97 23.00 -17.75
C TYR A 606 21.57 22.52 -19.07
N THR A 607 20.81 22.66 -20.15
CA THR A 607 21.28 22.38 -21.52
C THR A 607 21.91 23.62 -22.11
N VAL A 608 23.17 23.50 -22.56
CA VAL A 608 23.92 24.61 -23.15
C VAL A 608 24.03 24.41 -24.66
N VAL A 609 23.49 25.36 -25.42
CA VAL A 609 23.49 25.35 -26.89
C VAL A 609 24.28 26.54 -27.40
N LYS A 610 25.14 26.30 -28.39
CA LYS A 610 25.93 27.31 -29.10
C LYS A 610 25.68 27.20 -30.59
N ASN A 611 25.21 28.30 -31.20
CA ASN A 611 24.89 28.36 -32.64
C ASN A 611 23.96 27.22 -33.10
N GLY A 612 22.99 26.85 -32.28
CA GLY A 612 22.02 25.78 -32.57
C GLY A 612 22.53 24.35 -32.32
N GLN A 613 23.79 24.16 -31.91
CA GLN A 613 24.33 22.85 -31.54
C GLN A 613 24.46 22.73 -30.01
N LYS A 614 23.93 21.63 -29.45
CA LYS A 614 24.12 21.27 -28.05
C LYS A 614 25.61 21.02 -27.78
N LEU A 615 26.16 21.74 -26.80
CA LEU A 615 27.54 21.55 -26.35
C LEU A 615 27.62 20.50 -25.24
N PHE A 616 26.86 20.67 -24.17
CA PHE A 616 26.81 19.79 -23.01
C PHE A 616 25.59 20.09 -22.13
N GLU A 617 25.38 19.24 -21.12
CA GLU A 617 24.48 19.46 -19.99
C GLU A 617 25.29 19.58 -18.71
N THR A 618 24.84 20.40 -17.76
CA THR A 618 25.53 20.58 -16.48
C THR A 618 24.57 20.82 -15.33
N TYR A 619 24.92 20.32 -14.15
CA TYR A 619 24.24 20.63 -12.89
C TYR A 619 24.83 21.84 -12.17
N GLN A 620 25.93 22.40 -12.70
CA GLN A 620 26.57 23.57 -12.09
C GLN A 620 25.81 24.84 -12.50
N SER A 621 25.41 25.65 -11.51
CA SER A 621 24.81 26.97 -11.76
C SER A 621 25.83 28.02 -12.22
N ASN A 622 27.13 27.71 -12.18
CA ASN A 622 28.19 28.61 -12.65
C ASN A 622 29.14 27.85 -13.56
N PHE A 623 29.31 28.31 -14.80
CA PHE A 623 30.19 27.68 -15.78
C PHE A 623 30.63 28.66 -16.86
N SER A 624 31.68 28.28 -17.61
CA SER A 624 32.27 29.10 -18.66
C SER A 624 32.17 28.42 -20.02
N ILE A 625 31.86 29.19 -21.06
CA ILE A 625 31.78 28.72 -22.44
C ILE A 625 32.81 29.48 -23.27
N ALA A 626 33.63 28.77 -24.06
CA ALA A 626 34.51 29.41 -25.03
C ALA A 626 33.68 30.01 -26.18
N VAL A 627 33.86 31.31 -26.44
CA VAL A 627 33.04 32.08 -27.40
C VAL A 627 33.87 32.95 -28.33
N ASN A 628 33.38 33.06 -29.57
CA ASN A 628 33.85 33.95 -30.61
C ASN A 628 32.84 35.09 -30.80
N HIS A 629 33.26 36.15 -31.49
CA HIS A 629 32.35 37.23 -31.85
C HIS A 629 31.26 36.71 -32.79
N GLY A 630 30.00 37.04 -32.46
CA GLY A 630 28.82 36.64 -33.23
C GLY A 630 28.15 35.35 -32.77
N ASP A 631 28.76 34.58 -31.86
CA ASP A 631 28.16 33.35 -31.35
C ASP A 631 26.83 33.62 -30.64
N ASN A 632 25.84 32.75 -30.81
CA ASN A 632 24.59 32.74 -30.06
C ASN A 632 24.65 31.64 -29.00
N ILE A 633 24.50 32.04 -27.74
CA ILE A 633 24.42 31.15 -26.59
C ILE A 633 22.97 31.08 -26.13
N GLN A 634 22.48 29.85 -25.99
CA GLN A 634 21.16 29.52 -25.45
C GLN A 634 21.33 28.54 -24.29
N ILE A 635 20.60 28.81 -23.22
CA ILE A 635 20.64 28.00 -22.00
C ILE A 635 19.20 27.75 -21.59
N SER A 636 18.84 26.47 -21.44
CA SER A 636 17.53 26.01 -20.99
C SER A 636 17.69 25.10 -19.76
N SER A 637 16.68 25.08 -18.90
CA SER A 637 16.54 24.16 -17.76
C SER A 637 16.12 22.76 -18.21
N LYS A 638 16.06 21.84 -17.25
CA LYS A 638 15.47 20.51 -17.42
C LYS A 638 13.99 20.59 -17.79
N GLU A 639 13.25 21.45 -17.09
CA GLU A 639 11.82 21.68 -17.36
C GLU A 639 11.67 22.72 -18.48
N ALA A 640 11.10 22.30 -19.61
CA ALA A 640 11.04 23.10 -20.85
C ALA A 640 10.23 24.41 -20.72
N CYS A 641 9.33 24.48 -19.73
CA CYS A 641 8.44 25.61 -19.52
C CYS A 641 9.05 26.75 -18.71
N GLN A 642 10.24 26.59 -18.12
CA GLN A 642 10.86 27.63 -17.29
C GLN A 642 11.55 28.73 -18.11
N GLY A 643 11.46 28.66 -19.44
CA GLY A 643 12.02 29.64 -20.37
C GLY A 643 13.48 29.37 -20.75
N GLU A 644 14.09 30.32 -21.45
CA GLU A 644 15.45 30.20 -21.98
C GLU A 644 16.23 31.51 -21.82
N MET A 645 17.52 31.40 -21.50
CA MET A 645 18.44 32.55 -21.54
C MET A 645 19.15 32.60 -22.89
N LEU A 646 19.01 33.73 -23.59
CA LEU A 646 19.62 33.96 -24.91
C LEU A 646 20.62 35.12 -24.87
N LYS A 647 21.82 34.91 -25.43
CA LYS A 647 22.82 35.95 -25.60
C LYS A 647 23.63 35.80 -26.89
N THR A 648 23.60 36.84 -27.73
CA THR A 648 24.57 36.99 -28.83
C THR A 648 25.84 37.67 -28.33
N ILE A 649 27.00 37.08 -28.65
CA ILE A 649 28.31 37.49 -28.14
C ILE A 649 28.88 38.65 -28.97
N ASN A 650 29.05 39.81 -28.32
CA ASN A 650 29.67 40.99 -28.92
C ASN A 650 31.04 41.32 -28.28
N LEU A 651 32.13 40.86 -28.88
CA LEU A 651 33.48 41.10 -28.36
C LEU A 651 34.01 42.51 -28.68
N LEU A 652 33.33 43.27 -29.54
CA LEU A 652 33.76 44.62 -29.95
C LEU A 652 33.52 45.67 -28.86
N GLU A 653 32.66 45.41 -27.88
CA GLU A 653 32.36 46.35 -26.77
C GLU A 653 33.57 46.63 -25.87
N ASN A 654 34.59 45.78 -25.90
CA ASN A 654 35.78 45.87 -25.04
C ASN A 654 37.08 46.15 -25.82
N VAL A 655 36.99 46.69 -27.04
CA VAL A 655 38.18 47.03 -27.85
C VAL A 655 39.05 48.06 -27.12
N LYS A 656 40.36 47.81 -27.07
CA LYS A 656 41.35 48.68 -26.42
C LYS A 656 42.44 49.08 -27.42
N ALA A 657 42.96 50.29 -27.23
CA ALA A 657 44.14 50.80 -27.93
C ALA A 657 45.41 50.59 -27.09
N TYR A 658 46.50 50.14 -27.71
CA TYR A 658 47.81 49.99 -27.06
C TYR A 658 48.98 50.31 -28.02
N PRO A 659 50.02 51.04 -27.57
CA PRO A 659 50.07 51.79 -26.33
C PRO A 659 49.08 52.96 -26.34
N ASN A 660 48.51 53.28 -25.19
CA ASN A 660 47.66 54.45 -25.01
C ASN A 660 47.89 55.00 -23.59
N PRO A 661 48.60 56.14 -23.43
CA PRO A 661 48.96 57.11 -24.46
C PRO A 661 50.03 56.64 -25.47
N THR A 662 49.99 57.14 -26.71
CA THR A 662 50.89 56.79 -27.83
C THR A 662 51.78 57.98 -28.24
N SER A 663 52.96 57.70 -28.81
CA SER A 663 53.80 58.69 -29.53
C SER A 663 53.35 58.91 -30.99
N GLY A 664 52.46 58.07 -31.49
CA GLY A 664 51.89 58.15 -32.84
C GLY A 664 51.31 56.81 -33.30
N LEU A 665 52.12 55.75 -33.33
CA LEU A 665 51.69 54.38 -33.66
C LEU A 665 50.98 53.69 -32.49
N PHE A 666 49.81 53.09 -32.75
CA PHE A 666 49.08 52.26 -31.79
C PHE A 666 48.29 51.17 -32.48
N GLU A 667 47.95 50.13 -31.74
CA GLU A 667 47.16 48.99 -32.21
C GLU A 667 45.81 48.97 -31.50
N LEU A 668 44.75 48.64 -32.24
CA LEU A 668 43.48 48.19 -31.69
C LEU A 668 43.46 46.67 -31.70
N TYR A 669 43.11 46.07 -30.56
CA TYR A 669 42.85 44.63 -30.49
C TYR A 669 41.45 44.34 -31.02
N ILE A 670 41.38 43.66 -32.15
CA ILE A 670 40.15 43.26 -32.83
C ILE A 670 40.02 41.74 -32.76
N PRO A 671 38.83 41.18 -32.49
CA PRO A 671 38.64 39.73 -32.47
C PRO A 671 39.14 39.05 -33.76
N ASN A 672 39.89 37.95 -33.64
CA ASN A 672 40.47 37.20 -34.76
C ASN A 672 39.45 36.70 -35.80
N SER A 673 38.18 36.61 -35.43
CA SER A 673 37.09 36.19 -36.32
C SER A 673 36.61 37.29 -37.29
N ILE A 674 37.17 38.50 -37.19
CA ILE A 674 36.84 39.63 -38.07
C ILE A 674 38.02 39.85 -39.02
N GLU A 675 37.81 39.68 -40.33
CA GLU A 675 38.87 39.84 -41.34
C GLU A 675 39.14 41.29 -41.69
N THR A 676 38.10 42.13 -41.74
CA THR A 676 38.20 43.55 -42.02
C THR A 676 37.30 44.37 -41.10
N ILE A 677 37.72 45.57 -40.76
CA ILE A 677 36.95 46.46 -39.89
C ILE A 677 37.04 47.91 -40.35
N HIS A 678 35.89 48.57 -40.40
CA HIS A 678 35.79 49.98 -40.75
C HIS A 678 36.01 50.84 -39.51
N LEU A 679 36.99 51.73 -39.57
CA LEU A 679 37.37 52.61 -38.46
C LEU A 679 37.36 54.05 -38.90
N GLU A 680 36.80 54.91 -38.06
CA GLU A 680 36.88 56.35 -38.18
C GLU A 680 37.67 56.91 -36.98
N VAL A 681 38.55 57.89 -37.21
CA VAL A 681 39.30 58.56 -36.13
C VAL A 681 38.93 60.03 -36.12
N TYR A 682 38.46 60.51 -34.97
CA TYR A 682 38.10 61.91 -34.76
C TYR A 682 39.04 62.57 -33.77
N ASN A 683 39.32 63.86 -33.95
CA ASN A 683 39.96 64.67 -32.90
C ASN A 683 38.91 65.22 -31.90
N ILE A 684 39.36 65.95 -30.87
CA ILE A 684 38.47 66.52 -29.85
C ILE A 684 37.47 67.57 -30.38
N HIS A 685 37.72 68.16 -31.55
CA HIS A 685 36.80 69.09 -32.22
C HIS A 685 35.82 68.36 -33.15
N SER A 686 35.71 67.03 -33.04
CA SER A 686 34.89 66.18 -33.91
C SER A 686 35.28 66.24 -35.40
N GLN A 687 36.50 66.67 -35.73
CA GLN A 687 36.99 66.63 -37.11
C GLN A 687 37.45 65.20 -37.44
N LEU A 688 37.00 64.69 -38.59
CA LEU A 688 37.37 63.38 -39.12
C LEU A 688 38.81 63.41 -39.65
N ILE A 689 39.65 62.52 -39.13
CA ILE A 689 41.09 62.45 -39.40
C ILE A 689 41.42 61.22 -40.28
N VAL A 690 40.75 60.10 -40.02
CA VAL A 690 40.89 58.84 -40.75
C VAL A 690 39.50 58.26 -40.95
N ASP A 691 39.22 57.75 -42.14
CA ASP A 691 38.02 56.99 -42.47
C ASP A 691 38.42 55.90 -43.46
N LYS A 692 38.56 54.66 -42.98
CA LYS A 692 39.10 53.57 -43.79
C LYS A 692 38.71 52.20 -43.24
N THR A 693 38.56 51.24 -44.15
CA THR A 693 38.50 49.80 -43.81
C THR A 693 39.90 49.22 -43.73
N PHE A 694 40.20 48.60 -42.59
CA PHE A 694 41.49 47.97 -42.29
C PHE A 694 41.34 46.45 -42.31
N SER A 695 42.31 45.75 -42.89
CA SER A 695 42.46 44.31 -42.68
C SER A 695 42.99 44.04 -41.28
N VAL A 696 42.40 43.07 -40.59
CA VAL A 696 42.82 42.64 -39.26
C VAL A 696 43.90 41.58 -39.43
N GLN A 697 45.09 41.82 -38.87
CA GLN A 697 46.20 40.88 -38.92
C GLN A 697 46.53 40.41 -37.50
N ALA A 698 46.45 39.09 -37.27
CA ALA A 698 46.69 38.47 -35.97
C ALA A 698 45.93 39.15 -34.80
N GLY A 699 44.67 39.52 -35.04
CA GLY A 699 43.79 40.14 -34.04
C GLY A 699 44.10 41.61 -33.74
N LYS A 700 44.81 42.28 -34.64
CA LYS A 700 45.25 43.66 -34.46
C LYS A 700 45.01 44.48 -35.71
N VAL A 701 44.72 45.76 -35.49
CA VAL A 701 44.75 46.79 -36.52
C VAL A 701 45.67 47.89 -36.05
N GLN A 702 46.71 48.18 -36.82
CA GLN A 702 47.64 49.27 -36.52
C GLN A 702 47.14 50.58 -37.13
N LEU A 703 47.15 51.64 -36.34
CA LEU A 703 46.86 53.00 -36.78
C LEU A 703 48.06 53.90 -36.47
N ASN A 704 48.29 54.89 -37.32
CA ASN A 704 49.39 55.84 -37.17
C ASN A 704 48.85 57.29 -37.09
N LEU A 705 49.19 57.97 -36.00
CA LEU A 705 48.91 59.40 -35.78
C LEU A 705 50.18 60.25 -35.70
N GLU A 706 51.37 59.74 -36.06
CA GLU A 706 52.69 60.43 -35.97
C GLU A 706 52.67 61.85 -36.57
N ASP A 707 52.01 62.05 -37.71
CA ASP A 707 51.92 63.36 -38.38
C ASP A 707 50.76 64.25 -37.87
N LYS A 708 50.05 63.84 -36.82
CA LYS A 708 48.91 64.58 -36.26
C LYS A 708 49.29 65.32 -34.96
N PRO A 709 48.63 66.43 -34.60
CA PRO A 709 48.95 67.16 -33.36
C PRO A 709 48.82 66.29 -32.09
N LYS A 710 49.55 66.64 -31.03
CA LYS A 710 49.36 66.05 -29.70
C LYS A 710 47.95 66.36 -29.19
N GLY A 711 47.29 65.40 -28.54
CA GLY A 711 45.91 65.60 -28.09
C GLY A 711 45.11 64.31 -27.92
N VAL A 712 43.79 64.47 -27.72
CA VAL A 712 42.84 63.36 -27.57
C VAL A 712 42.18 63.07 -28.91
N TYR A 713 42.13 61.78 -29.24
CA TYR A 713 41.46 61.23 -30.40
C TYR A 713 40.43 60.18 -29.96
N PHE A 714 39.39 60.00 -30.76
CA PHE A 714 38.37 58.98 -30.57
C PHE A 714 38.34 58.10 -31.81
N VAL A 715 38.66 56.82 -31.65
CA VAL A 715 38.51 55.83 -32.72
C VAL A 715 37.12 55.22 -32.61
N LYS A 716 36.28 55.50 -33.59
CA LYS A 716 34.98 54.87 -33.75
C LYS A 716 35.15 53.57 -34.53
N VAL A 717 34.87 52.48 -33.85
CA VAL A 717 34.81 51.14 -34.42
C VAL A 717 33.41 50.94 -34.97
N ASN A 718 33.27 50.94 -36.29
CA ASN A 718 31.97 50.79 -36.95
C ASN A 718 31.54 49.32 -36.91
N SER A 719 30.66 49.01 -35.94
CA SER A 719 29.95 47.73 -35.82
C SER A 719 28.43 47.99 -35.80
N LYS A 720 27.58 46.95 -35.73
CA LYS A 720 26.12 47.11 -35.58
C LYS A 720 25.75 48.13 -34.48
N LYS A 721 26.53 48.18 -33.40
CA LYS A 721 26.52 49.26 -32.41
C LYS A 721 27.93 49.89 -32.35
N PRO A 722 28.12 51.14 -32.81
CA PRO A 722 29.45 51.74 -32.84
C PRO A 722 30.09 51.81 -31.45
N VAL A 723 31.39 51.50 -31.36
CA VAL A 723 32.17 51.56 -30.12
C VAL A 723 33.24 52.64 -30.25
N PHE A 724 33.40 53.49 -29.24
CA PHE A 724 34.37 54.58 -29.25
C PHE A 724 35.53 54.28 -28.30
N VAL A 725 36.74 54.28 -28.84
CA VAL A 725 37.98 54.07 -28.08
C VAL A 725 38.72 55.40 -28.00
N LYS A 726 38.87 55.92 -26.78
CA LYS A 726 39.67 57.14 -26.53
C LYS A 726 41.16 56.81 -26.64
N VAL A 727 41.89 57.58 -27.44
CA VAL A 727 43.34 57.47 -27.62
C VAL A 727 43.99 58.81 -27.31
N ILE A 728 45.10 58.81 -26.57
CA ILE A 728 45.83 60.02 -26.18
C ILE A 728 47.19 60.01 -26.89
N LYS A 729 47.47 61.01 -27.73
CA LYS A 729 48.79 61.22 -28.35
C LYS A 729 49.60 62.23 -27.53
N LYS A 730 50.79 61.82 -27.06
CA LYS A 730 51.67 62.61 -26.18
C LYS A 730 52.76 63.40 -26.89
#